data_AF-A0A6V7Y231-F1
#
_entry.id   AF-A0A6V7Y231-F1
#
_cell.length_a   1.000
_cell.length_b   1.000
_cell.length_c   1.000
_cell.angle_alpha   90.00
_cell.angle_beta   90.00
_cell.angle_gamma   90.00
#
_symmetry.space_group_name_H-M   'P 1'
#
loop_
_entity.id
_entity.type
_entity.pdbx_description
1 polymer ?
#
loop_
_entity_poly.entity_id
_entity_poly.type
_entity_poly.pdbx_seq_one_letter_code
_entity_poly.pdbx_strand_id
1 'polypeptide(L)'
;MFEEWYNLNKNEPFCLREKIVEYCEQDVRILAHALVKLQRLFFELAPEPSKRDDIIVSSMTLASACLRHFCINYLKNNQIGIIPDNGYHRDTNQSAIALKFIRWLEYKTGLKIQNRESAEGEFRIKVSDGSLLRLDGYIEGKNGGDDIAIEFLGCAWHGHECLYRPHEICLNGKTSLYNKDKLNERIDLLKNEGIYTYIFWECEVSKALEEDPLMSLYFSELPDIGPLFPRDAFHGCEFFYNYNLATLGGRTGPLSLKCNLEDIAENKFEIVCYDVVSLYPAVNFYAFYPIGHPEVLDLNLEINWTKPEDVHPYRGLFKIFIIPPDNLYLPVIPERINGKLVSHSFNFSVYVKIFHLCHRCAIEMEPGVAKRKENKYDRVNGRRWCTHNDKQRGFVSTTCSVELELALRMGYRATKVFSIYHWNEWSDTLLRPYVQDMMRLKIEASGWPSSVLSPENPELEEKLKNDFIHRNQKEYGIKLVPSRIAKNEGLRYLAKTCNNSMWGRWALRCNLTQDCITSSPIKFHTILNDPKLEVGAIEMLAPNLFAIPYRNRSEFVRPHDKYNIILALITTATARVMLYDYMDRIVKENKCKLLYTDTDSCFFVKKLNKNAPFRVGDMLGMMSREYEDWSIVAFYTGGCKQYAMKMKHRESGEIKYIIKCRGCWDSVDSPLDFNQFRRMVESYGDDQDPVVLKRTHFQPSWRQETTACILERLHLNHEAKSYPPEEILGDQQQNIFVFYSQRFGFDNRFRANFTLLGRTFSSIEQYFIWQKARFFGDLEIASHVLLSDNPLTIRRIGKRIRQYNHDEWNSVRNKVMYTGLWAKFTQNTQLFNQLRATGDGLITQASTSELHWSNGVSPKSARLKDPSQWEGDNILGKLLMELRSEINTSIY
;
A
#
# COMPACT_ATOMS: atom_id res chain seq x y z
N MET A 1 17.18 12.62 43.32
CA MET A 1 16.29 13.56 42.59
C MET A 1 14.83 13.50 43.03
N PHE A 2 14.02 12.48 42.69
CA PHE A 2 12.60 12.47 43.11
C PHE A 2 12.42 12.28 44.62
N GLU A 3 13.11 11.31 45.21
CA GLU A 3 13.10 11.06 46.66
C GLU A 3 13.53 12.28 47.49
N GLU A 4 14.56 13.00 47.03
CA GLU A 4 15.02 14.23 47.69
C GLU A 4 13.99 15.35 47.56
N TRP A 5 13.47 15.57 46.35
CA TRP A 5 12.41 16.55 46.12
C TRP A 5 11.16 16.22 46.94
N TYR A 6 10.73 14.97 46.97
CA TYR A 6 9.59 14.51 47.76
C TYR A 6 9.82 14.74 49.25
N ASN A 7 10.98 14.36 49.78
CA ASN A 7 11.27 14.57 51.20
C ASN A 7 11.34 16.05 51.60
N LEU A 8 11.75 16.93 50.68
CA LEU A 8 11.76 18.37 50.89
C LEU A 8 10.37 19.00 50.82
N ASN A 9 9.49 18.51 49.95
CA ASN A 9 8.21 19.15 49.62
C ASN A 9 6.97 18.40 50.14
N LYS A 10 7.12 17.23 50.79
CA LYS A 10 6.00 16.40 51.28
C LYS A 10 5.06 17.09 52.27
N ASN A 11 5.54 18.14 52.93
CA ASN A 11 4.77 18.91 53.90
C ASN A 11 4.16 20.19 53.29
N GLU A 12 4.45 20.51 52.03
CA GLU A 12 3.85 21.64 51.33
C GLU A 12 2.50 21.24 50.72
N PRO A 13 1.46 22.08 50.85
CA PRO A 13 0.17 21.81 50.21
C PRO A 13 0.32 21.82 48.68
N PHE A 14 0.21 20.64 48.06
CA PHE A 14 0.32 20.48 46.61
C PHE A 14 -1.05 20.63 45.92
N CYS A 15 -1.33 21.81 45.38
CA CYS A 15 -2.49 22.02 44.53
C CYS A 15 -2.18 21.55 43.10
N LEU A 16 -2.55 20.29 42.79
CA LEU A 16 -2.28 19.68 41.48
C LEU A 16 -2.77 20.55 40.32
N ARG A 17 -3.94 21.18 40.46
CA ARG A 17 -4.51 22.04 39.41
C ARG A 17 -3.62 23.24 39.09
N GLU A 18 -3.14 23.95 40.11
CA GLU A 18 -2.26 25.11 39.93
C GLU A 18 -0.90 24.70 39.37
N LYS A 19 -0.34 23.58 39.84
CA LYS A 19 0.94 23.06 39.31
C LYS A 19 0.85 22.59 37.86
N ILE A 20 -0.28 22.03 37.44
CA ILE A 20 -0.53 21.72 36.02
C ILE A 20 -0.61 23.01 35.21
N VAL A 21 -1.32 24.04 35.69
CA VAL A 21 -1.41 25.34 35.00
C VAL A 21 -0.03 25.99 34.87
N GLU A 22 0.73 26.05 35.96
CA GLU A 22 2.09 26.60 35.97
C GLU A 22 3.01 25.85 35.01
N TYR A 23 2.96 24.51 35.00
CA TYR A 23 3.70 23.68 34.05
C TYR A 23 3.32 23.99 32.60
N CYS A 24 2.02 24.07 32.29
CA CYS A 24 1.54 24.41 30.95
C CYS A 24 1.99 25.81 30.52
N GLU A 25 1.94 26.81 31.40
CA GLU A 25 2.42 28.16 31.11
C GLU A 25 3.93 28.20 30.85
N GLN A 26 4.72 27.51 31.69
CA GLN A 26 6.17 27.41 31.51
C GLN A 26 6.52 26.70 30.20
N ASP A 27 5.84 25.60 29.87
CA ASP A 27 6.05 24.86 28.63
C ASP A 27 5.78 25.73 27.39
N VAL A 28 4.66 26.46 27.38
CA VAL A 28 4.33 27.42 26.31
C VAL A 28 5.37 28.53 26.20
N ARG A 29 5.87 29.08 27.32
CA ARG A 29 6.94 30.09 27.31
C ARG A 29 8.23 29.53 26.73
N ILE A 30 8.65 28.33 27.13
CA ILE A 30 9.87 27.68 26.61
C ILE A 30 9.75 27.46 25.10
N LEU A 31 8.61 26.97 24.63
CA LEU A 31 8.32 26.79 23.21
C LEU A 31 8.38 28.12 22.44
N ALA A 32 7.78 29.19 22.98
CA ALA A 32 7.83 30.52 22.37
C ALA A 32 9.28 31.05 22.26
N HIS A 33 10.08 30.94 23.32
CA HIS A 33 11.49 31.32 23.29
C HIS A 33 12.31 30.48 22.29
N ALA A 34 12.01 29.19 22.16
CA ALA A 34 12.64 28.32 21.18
C ALA A 34 12.29 28.73 19.73
N LEU A 35 11.02 29.08 19.47
CA LEU A 35 10.59 29.58 18.16
C LEU A 35 11.25 30.92 17.78
N VAL A 36 11.40 31.84 18.74
CA VAL A 36 12.13 33.10 18.51
C VAL A 36 13.61 32.84 18.18
N LYS A 37 14.27 31.89 18.87
CA LYS A 37 15.64 31.48 18.54
C LYS A 37 15.74 30.85 17.16
N LEU A 38 14.79 29.99 16.80
CA LEU A 38 14.71 29.36 15.49
C LEU A 38 14.53 30.39 14.37
N GLN A 39 13.63 31.36 14.56
CA GLN A 39 13.40 32.45 13.61
C GLN A 39 14.67 33.28 13.39
N ARG A 40 15.35 33.68 14.48
CA ARG A 40 16.62 34.42 14.40
C ARG A 40 17.69 33.65 13.64
N LEU A 41 17.81 32.34 13.90
CA LEU A 41 18.75 31.49 13.17
C LEU A 41 18.52 31.53 11.65
N PHE A 42 17.27 31.43 11.20
CA PHE A 42 16.96 31.50 9.76
C PHE A 42 17.24 32.88 9.14
N PHE A 43 17.09 33.96 9.92
CA PHE A 43 17.50 35.30 9.48
C PHE A 43 19.02 35.47 9.40
N GLU A 44 19.77 34.81 10.28
CA GLU A 44 21.25 34.79 10.25
C GLU A 44 21.80 33.91 9.12
N LEU A 45 21.07 32.87 8.72
CA LEU A 45 21.43 32.01 7.59
C LEU A 45 21.20 32.69 6.24
N ALA A 46 20.26 33.63 6.15
CA ALA A 46 20.03 34.37 4.92
C ALA A 46 21.22 35.32 4.66
N PRO A 47 21.95 35.17 3.52
CA PRO A 47 23.16 35.95 3.23
C PRO A 47 22.89 37.46 3.08
N GLU A 48 21.67 37.83 2.69
CA GLU A 48 21.26 39.22 2.46
C GLU A 48 19.97 39.55 3.24
N PRO A 49 19.84 40.77 3.80
CA PRO A 49 18.61 41.19 4.48
C PRO A 49 17.35 41.11 3.60
N SER A 50 17.47 41.35 2.30
CA SER A 50 16.37 41.26 1.31
C SER A 50 15.84 39.84 1.10
N LYS A 51 16.61 38.82 1.48
CA LYS A 51 16.28 37.40 1.34
C LYS A 51 15.83 36.75 2.64
N ARG A 52 15.64 37.55 3.70
CA ARG A 52 15.10 37.09 4.98
C ARG A 52 13.61 36.81 4.85
N ASP A 53 13.20 35.65 5.33
CA ASP A 53 11.81 35.22 5.37
C ASP A 53 11.45 34.75 6.77
N ASP A 54 10.29 35.19 7.26
CA ASP A 54 9.79 34.76 8.55
C ASP A 54 9.17 33.37 8.42
N ILE A 55 9.98 32.37 8.72
CA ILE A 55 9.58 30.96 8.62
C ILE A 55 8.43 30.57 9.54
N ILE A 56 8.16 31.32 10.61
CA ILE A 56 7.08 31.01 11.55
C ILE A 56 5.73 31.35 10.92
N VAL A 57 5.68 32.45 10.17
CA VAL A 57 4.48 32.88 9.44
C VAL A 57 4.32 32.11 8.13
N SER A 58 5.43 31.85 7.44
CA SER A 58 5.40 31.32 6.08
C SER A 58 5.34 29.79 5.99
N SER A 59 5.64 29.07 7.08
CA SER A 59 5.79 27.61 7.08
C SER A 59 5.30 26.94 8.36
N MET A 60 4.40 25.96 8.22
CA MET A 60 3.92 25.16 9.35
C MET A 60 4.91 24.05 9.80
N THR A 61 5.82 23.62 8.94
CA THR A 61 6.76 22.53 9.25
C THR A 61 8.19 22.94 8.98
N LEU A 62 9.14 22.37 9.72
CA LEU A 62 10.56 22.61 9.51
C LEU A 62 11.01 22.27 8.07
N ALA A 63 10.47 21.19 7.49
CA ALA A 63 10.76 20.82 6.10
C ALA A 63 10.29 21.89 5.10
N SER A 64 9.11 22.49 5.34
CA SER A 64 8.62 23.62 4.53
C SER A 64 9.49 24.86 4.70
N ALA A 65 9.89 25.17 5.93
CA ALA A 65 10.79 26.29 6.22
C ALA A 65 12.15 26.11 5.52
N CYS A 66 12.71 24.91 5.57
CA CYS A 66 13.96 24.58 4.89
C CYS A 66 13.85 24.69 3.37
N LEU A 67 12.78 24.16 2.77
CA LEU A 67 12.58 24.25 1.32
C LEU A 67 12.36 25.70 0.89
N ARG A 68 11.61 26.49 1.66
CA ARG A 68 11.41 27.91 1.38
C ARG A 68 12.71 28.70 1.49
N HIS A 69 13.50 28.46 2.54
CA HIS A 69 14.83 29.02 2.68
C HIS A 69 15.73 28.63 1.50
N PHE A 70 15.67 27.37 1.05
CA PHE A 70 16.36 26.91 -0.16
C PHE A 70 15.96 27.72 -1.40
N CYS A 71 14.65 27.83 -1.65
CA CYS A 71 14.11 28.52 -2.82
C CYS A 71 14.47 30.01 -2.86
N ILE A 72 14.50 30.69 -1.71
CA ILE A 72 14.79 32.14 -1.66
C ILE A 72 16.29 32.42 -1.79
N ASN A 73 17.12 31.60 -1.15
CA ASN A 73 18.55 31.93 -0.97
C ASN A 73 19.46 31.28 -2.00
N TYR A 74 19.06 30.15 -2.61
CA TYR A 74 19.95 29.34 -3.44
C TYR A 74 19.38 29.00 -4.82
N LEU A 75 18.06 28.89 -4.97
CA LEU A 75 17.43 28.55 -6.25
C LEU A 75 17.35 29.77 -7.16
N LYS A 76 17.85 29.65 -8.40
CA LYS A 76 17.72 30.69 -9.43
C LYS A 76 16.35 30.62 -10.10
N ASN A 77 15.88 31.76 -10.63
CA ASN A 77 14.66 31.81 -11.43
C ASN A 77 14.72 30.84 -12.60
N ASN A 78 13.62 30.10 -12.85
CA ASN A 78 13.46 29.12 -13.92
C ASN A 78 14.49 27.98 -13.95
N GLN A 79 15.18 27.70 -12.83
CA GLN A 79 16.24 26.69 -12.79
C GLN A 79 15.73 25.24 -12.75
N ILE A 80 14.61 24.98 -12.08
CA ILE A 80 14.02 23.63 -11.97
C ILE A 80 12.58 23.64 -12.47
N GLY A 81 12.17 22.58 -13.16
CA GLY A 81 10.78 22.43 -13.60
C GLY A 81 9.84 22.02 -12.47
N ILE A 82 8.56 22.38 -12.59
CA ILE A 82 7.48 21.82 -11.77
C ILE A 82 6.99 20.54 -12.45
N ILE A 83 7.05 19.42 -11.75
CA ILE A 83 6.80 18.09 -12.33
C ILE A 83 5.45 17.59 -11.85
N PRO A 84 4.47 17.31 -12.72
CA PRO A 84 3.18 16.82 -12.27
C PRO A 84 3.29 15.45 -11.59
N ASP A 85 2.46 15.20 -10.55
CA ASP A 85 2.47 13.93 -9.80
C ASP A 85 2.17 12.71 -10.71
N ASN A 86 1.25 12.89 -11.65
CA ASN A 86 0.85 11.88 -12.64
C ASN A 86 1.74 11.91 -13.91
N GLY A 87 2.94 12.51 -13.84
CA GLY A 87 3.84 12.65 -15.00
C GLY A 87 3.35 13.65 -16.06
N TYR A 88 4.07 13.69 -17.17
CA TYR A 88 3.81 14.60 -18.30
C TYR A 88 2.77 14.08 -19.30
N HIS A 89 2.23 12.88 -19.09
CA HIS A 89 1.27 12.22 -19.99
C HIS A 89 -0.18 12.69 -19.80
N ARG A 90 -0.39 13.90 -19.25
CA ARG A 90 -1.76 14.42 -19.02
C ARG A 90 -2.52 14.62 -20.33
N ASP A 91 -1.84 14.99 -21.40
CA ASP A 91 -2.47 15.26 -22.69
C ASP A 91 -2.52 14.03 -23.61
N THR A 92 -2.07 12.86 -23.13
CA THR A 92 -2.12 11.60 -23.91
C THR A 92 -3.30 10.74 -23.45
N ASN A 93 -4.19 10.42 -24.39
CA ASN A 93 -5.48 9.74 -24.15
C ASN A 93 -5.41 8.29 -23.63
N GLN A 94 -4.23 7.71 -23.37
CA GLN A 94 -4.12 6.28 -23.14
C GLN A 94 -3.86 5.92 -21.68
N SER A 95 -4.87 5.29 -21.09
CA SER A 95 -4.80 4.71 -19.76
C SER A 95 -4.21 3.30 -19.83
N ALA A 96 -3.44 2.89 -18.80
CA ALA A 96 -2.91 1.53 -18.71
C ALA A 96 -4.04 0.48 -18.69
N ILE A 97 -5.18 0.84 -18.10
CA ILE A 97 -6.39 0.01 -18.06
C ILE A 97 -6.97 -0.21 -19.47
N ALA A 98 -6.95 0.80 -20.35
CA ALA A 98 -7.40 0.65 -21.74
C ALA A 98 -6.55 -0.39 -22.49
N LEU A 99 -5.23 -0.30 -22.40
CA LEU A 99 -4.32 -1.23 -23.09
C LEU A 99 -4.47 -2.67 -22.57
N LYS A 100 -4.56 -2.85 -21.25
CA LYS A 100 -4.80 -4.17 -20.65
C LYS A 100 -6.17 -4.72 -21.05
N PHE A 101 -7.19 -3.86 -21.13
CA PHE A 101 -8.53 -4.23 -21.55
C PHE A 101 -8.56 -4.70 -23.00
N ILE A 102 -7.90 -3.99 -23.92
CA ILE A 102 -7.81 -4.41 -25.32
C ILE A 102 -7.14 -5.78 -25.44
N ARG A 103 -6.02 -6.02 -24.73
CA ARG A 103 -5.37 -7.34 -24.71
C ARG A 103 -6.26 -8.44 -24.14
N TRP A 104 -7.04 -8.13 -23.11
CA TRP A 104 -8.03 -9.07 -22.57
C TRP A 104 -9.15 -9.37 -23.57
N LEU A 105 -9.60 -8.37 -24.33
CA LEU A 105 -10.57 -8.57 -25.41
C LEU A 105 -9.99 -9.49 -26.50
N GLU A 106 -8.75 -9.26 -26.93
CA GLU A 106 -8.06 -10.16 -27.87
C GLU A 106 -8.00 -11.60 -27.34
N TYR A 107 -7.62 -11.77 -26.07
CA TYR A 107 -7.56 -13.08 -25.41
C TYR A 107 -8.93 -13.77 -25.33
N LYS A 108 -9.98 -13.03 -24.96
CA LYS A 108 -11.33 -13.58 -24.75
C LYS A 108 -12.06 -13.88 -26.06
N THR A 109 -11.85 -13.05 -27.08
CA THR A 109 -12.54 -13.19 -28.38
C THR A 109 -11.73 -13.99 -29.39
N GLY A 110 -10.41 -14.08 -29.23
CA GLY A 110 -9.49 -14.65 -30.21
C GLY A 110 -9.29 -13.77 -31.45
N LEU A 111 -9.82 -12.55 -31.47
CA LEU A 111 -9.68 -11.59 -32.56
C LEU A 111 -8.41 -10.76 -32.36
N LYS A 112 -7.66 -10.51 -33.43
CA LYS A 112 -6.53 -9.57 -33.42
C LYS A 112 -7.10 -8.16 -33.53
N ILE A 113 -6.75 -7.29 -32.57
CA ILE A 113 -7.20 -5.90 -32.51
C ILE A 113 -6.01 -5.01 -32.85
N GLN A 114 -6.09 -4.26 -33.94
CA GLN A 114 -5.09 -3.25 -34.25
C GLN A 114 -5.22 -2.10 -33.25
N ASN A 115 -4.15 -1.81 -32.54
CA ASN A 115 -4.04 -0.75 -31.54
C ASN A 115 -2.65 -0.11 -31.62
N ARG A 116 -2.34 0.84 -30.73
CA ARG A 116 -1.03 1.51 -30.72
C ARG A 116 0.18 0.59 -30.58
N GLU A 117 0.04 -0.54 -29.91
CA GLU A 117 1.12 -1.52 -29.72
C GLU A 117 1.28 -2.48 -30.90
N SER A 118 0.34 -2.45 -31.86
CA SER A 118 0.44 -3.24 -33.08
C SER A 118 1.60 -2.73 -33.94
N ALA A 119 2.25 -3.62 -34.70
CA ALA A 119 3.36 -3.23 -35.58
C ALA A 119 2.94 -2.18 -36.62
N GLU A 120 1.66 -2.20 -37.00
CA GLU A 120 1.04 -1.23 -37.92
C GLU A 120 0.67 0.12 -37.23
N GLY A 121 0.79 0.21 -35.90
CA GLY A 121 0.36 1.35 -35.08
C GLY A 121 -1.16 1.49 -34.95
N GLU A 122 -1.62 2.56 -34.28
CA GLU A 122 -3.05 2.90 -34.19
C GLU A 122 -3.65 3.06 -35.58
N PHE A 123 -4.83 2.47 -35.79
CA PHE A 123 -5.56 2.65 -37.03
C PHE A 123 -5.99 4.10 -37.20
N ARG A 124 -5.77 4.65 -38.40
CA ARG A 124 -6.12 6.02 -38.75
C ARG A 124 -7.04 6.01 -39.96
N ILE A 125 -8.21 6.58 -39.81
CA ILE A 125 -9.17 6.76 -40.90
C ILE A 125 -9.32 8.23 -41.23
N LYS A 126 -9.24 8.55 -42.52
CA LYS A 126 -9.63 9.86 -43.03
C LYS A 126 -11.11 9.81 -43.35
N VAL A 127 -11.91 10.53 -42.59
CA VAL A 127 -13.36 10.54 -42.76
C VAL A 127 -13.77 11.60 -43.81
N SER A 128 -15.02 11.52 -44.25
CA SER A 128 -15.64 12.34 -45.30
C SER A 128 -15.54 13.87 -45.10
N ASP A 129 -15.44 14.37 -43.87
CA ASP A 129 -15.22 15.80 -43.58
C ASP A 129 -13.75 16.27 -43.74
N GLY A 130 -12.85 15.34 -44.12
CA GLY A 130 -11.43 15.57 -44.30
C GLY A 130 -10.60 15.43 -43.01
N SER A 131 -11.23 15.23 -41.85
CA SER A 131 -10.55 15.00 -40.58
C SER A 131 -9.92 13.60 -40.52
N LEU A 132 -8.85 13.49 -39.72
CA LEU A 132 -8.13 12.23 -39.49
C LEU A 132 -8.45 11.73 -38.09
N LEU A 133 -9.26 10.68 -38.00
CA LEU A 133 -9.61 10.05 -36.73
C LEU A 133 -8.63 8.92 -36.41
N ARG A 134 -8.26 8.79 -35.13
CA ARG A 134 -7.46 7.70 -34.58
C ARG A 134 -8.33 6.86 -33.68
N LEU A 135 -8.30 5.54 -33.80
CA LEU A 135 -9.12 4.62 -33.00
C LEU A 135 -8.27 3.95 -31.91
N ASP A 136 -8.85 3.70 -30.73
CA ASP A 136 -8.15 2.98 -29.65
C ASP A 136 -7.95 1.51 -30.00
N GLY A 137 -8.93 0.89 -30.65
CA GLY A 137 -8.84 -0.44 -31.25
C GLY A 137 -9.62 -0.53 -32.56
N TYR A 138 -9.10 -1.29 -33.52
CA TYR A 138 -9.75 -1.56 -34.80
C TYR A 138 -9.70 -3.05 -35.14
N ILE A 139 -10.82 -3.57 -35.63
CA ILE A 139 -10.95 -4.95 -36.13
C ILE A 139 -11.50 -4.88 -37.55
N GLU A 140 -10.71 -5.37 -38.50
CA GLU A 140 -11.13 -5.51 -39.89
C GLU A 140 -12.21 -6.59 -40.02
N GLY A 141 -13.32 -6.24 -40.69
CA GLY A 141 -14.42 -7.15 -40.96
C GLY A 141 -14.00 -8.26 -41.93
N LYS A 142 -14.20 -9.53 -41.56
CA LYS A 142 -13.97 -10.67 -42.46
C LYS A 142 -15.23 -11.06 -43.22
N ASN A 143 -15.09 -11.45 -44.48
CA ASN A 143 -16.17 -12.01 -45.33
C ASN A 143 -17.41 -11.11 -45.49
N GLY A 144 -17.21 -9.79 -45.60
CA GLY A 144 -18.32 -8.82 -45.78
C GLY A 144 -19.06 -8.45 -44.50
N GLY A 145 -18.48 -8.71 -43.32
CA GLY A 145 -18.93 -8.11 -42.05
C GLY A 145 -18.42 -6.67 -41.91
N ASP A 146 -19.12 -5.88 -41.09
CA ASP A 146 -18.75 -4.49 -40.81
C ASP A 146 -17.40 -4.41 -40.06
N ASP A 147 -16.64 -3.37 -40.38
CA ASP A 147 -15.44 -3.00 -39.61
C ASP A 147 -15.84 -2.52 -38.22
N ILE A 148 -15.04 -2.85 -37.21
CA ILE A 148 -15.35 -2.52 -35.81
C ILE A 148 -14.30 -1.57 -35.24
N ALA A 149 -14.76 -0.43 -34.71
CA ALA A 149 -14.01 0.46 -33.84
C ALA A 149 -14.29 0.15 -32.37
N ILE A 150 -13.25 0.13 -31.55
CA ILE A 150 -13.32 0.05 -30.09
C ILE A 150 -12.79 1.38 -29.54
N GLU A 151 -13.62 2.05 -28.73
CA GLU A 151 -13.29 3.31 -28.07
C GLU A 151 -13.31 3.10 -26.54
N PHE A 152 -12.21 3.42 -25.87
CA PHE A 152 -12.12 3.35 -24.41
C PHE A 152 -12.17 4.76 -23.82
N LEU A 153 -13.21 5.06 -23.05
CA LEU A 153 -13.44 6.39 -22.52
C LEU A 153 -13.15 6.47 -21.02
N GLY A 154 -12.07 7.18 -20.67
CA GLY A 154 -11.77 7.54 -19.29
C GLY A 154 -12.85 8.46 -18.70
N CYS A 155 -13.45 8.10 -17.56
CA CYS A 155 -14.60 8.80 -17.01
C CYS A 155 -14.26 10.25 -16.60
N ALA A 156 -13.07 10.46 -16.03
CA ALA A 156 -12.60 11.77 -15.56
C ALA A 156 -12.30 12.75 -16.72
N TRP A 157 -11.86 12.21 -17.86
CA TRP A 157 -11.48 13.00 -19.04
C TRP A 157 -12.66 13.30 -19.95
N HIS A 158 -13.47 12.28 -20.26
CA HIS A 158 -14.58 12.39 -21.19
C HIS A 158 -15.90 12.82 -20.54
N GLY A 159 -15.93 12.95 -19.21
CA GLY A 159 -17.08 13.54 -18.50
C GLY A 159 -18.24 12.58 -18.31
N HIS A 160 -17.98 11.35 -17.86
CA HIS A 160 -19.03 10.37 -17.60
C HIS A 160 -19.97 10.81 -16.46
N GLU A 161 -21.24 10.40 -16.52
CA GLU A 161 -22.26 10.74 -15.52
C GLU A 161 -21.96 10.17 -14.12
N CYS A 162 -21.06 9.18 -14.02
CA CYS A 162 -20.59 8.67 -12.73
C CYS A 162 -19.70 9.67 -11.95
N LEU A 163 -19.18 10.72 -12.61
CA LEU A 163 -18.27 11.70 -12.01
C LEU A 163 -18.74 13.15 -12.16
N TYR A 164 -19.51 13.46 -13.22
CA TYR A 164 -19.85 14.83 -13.57
C TYR A 164 -21.32 15.02 -13.86
N ARG A 165 -21.82 16.21 -13.53
CA ARG A 165 -23.04 16.76 -14.07
C ARG A 165 -22.76 17.43 -15.43
N PRO A 166 -23.76 17.58 -16.32
CA PRO A 166 -23.57 18.08 -17.69
C PRO A 166 -22.81 19.42 -17.80
N HIS A 167 -22.98 20.33 -16.83
CA HIS A 167 -22.37 21.67 -16.84
C HIS A 167 -21.02 21.75 -16.13
N GLU A 168 -20.57 20.67 -15.47
CA GLU A 168 -19.27 20.66 -14.79
C GLU A 168 -18.12 20.55 -15.79
N ILE A 169 -17.02 21.21 -15.45
CA ILE A 169 -15.79 21.21 -16.24
C ILE A 169 -15.00 19.93 -15.93
N CYS A 170 -14.74 19.13 -16.97
CA CYS A 170 -13.90 17.94 -16.94
C CYS A 170 -12.41 18.30 -16.93
N LEU A 171 -11.54 17.31 -16.79
CA LEU A 171 -10.09 17.55 -16.73
C LEU A 171 -9.51 18.18 -18.01
N ASN A 172 -10.16 17.97 -19.15
CA ASN A 172 -9.80 18.58 -20.44
C ASN A 172 -10.21 20.06 -20.58
N GLY A 173 -10.78 20.67 -19.54
CA GLY A 173 -11.24 22.06 -19.56
C GLY A 173 -12.54 22.29 -20.33
N LYS A 174 -13.20 21.23 -20.81
CA LYS A 174 -14.52 21.28 -21.46
C LYS A 174 -15.60 20.80 -20.51
N THR A 175 -16.86 21.12 -20.81
CA THR A 175 -17.99 20.62 -20.02
C THR A 175 -18.28 19.16 -20.38
N SER A 176 -18.80 18.40 -19.42
CA SER A 176 -19.26 17.02 -19.65
C SER A 176 -20.25 16.92 -20.83
N LEU A 177 -21.18 17.88 -20.94
CA LEU A 177 -22.12 17.95 -22.06
C LEU A 177 -21.42 18.14 -23.41
N TYR A 178 -20.45 19.06 -23.48
CA TYR A 178 -19.69 19.29 -24.71
C TYR A 178 -18.93 18.03 -25.16
N ASN A 179 -18.32 17.30 -24.23
CA ASN A 179 -17.62 16.06 -24.53
C ASN A 179 -18.58 14.98 -25.05
N LYS A 180 -19.78 14.88 -24.47
CA LYS A 180 -20.83 13.96 -24.91
C LYS A 180 -21.30 14.27 -26.33
N ASP A 181 -21.52 15.55 -26.64
CA ASP A 181 -21.93 15.98 -27.98
C ASP A 181 -20.85 15.65 -29.02
N LYS A 182 -19.58 15.92 -28.71
CA LYS A 182 -18.44 15.56 -29.58
C LYS A 182 -18.24 14.06 -29.76
N LEU A 183 -18.51 13.26 -28.74
CA LEU A 183 -18.50 11.81 -28.86
C LEU A 183 -19.60 11.32 -29.82
N ASN A 184 -20.81 11.86 -29.73
CA ASN A 184 -21.90 11.51 -30.65
C ASN A 184 -21.57 11.89 -32.09
N GLU A 185 -21.06 13.11 -32.33
CA GLU A 185 -20.58 13.53 -33.65
C GLU A 185 -19.52 12.54 -34.21
N ARG A 186 -18.58 12.10 -33.36
CA ARG A 186 -17.55 11.12 -33.73
C ARG A 186 -18.14 9.77 -34.12
N ILE A 187 -19.11 9.26 -33.36
CA ILE A 187 -19.78 7.98 -33.65
C ILE A 187 -20.52 8.06 -34.98
N ASP A 188 -21.23 9.16 -35.23
CA ASP A 188 -21.96 9.38 -36.48
C ASP A 188 -21.00 9.42 -37.69
N LEU A 189 -19.84 10.07 -37.55
CA LEU A 189 -18.80 10.08 -38.58
C LEU A 189 -18.27 8.67 -38.88
N LEU A 190 -17.94 7.87 -37.86
CA LEU A 190 -17.45 6.50 -38.05
C LEU A 190 -18.51 5.61 -38.69
N LYS A 191 -19.78 5.78 -38.29
CA LYS A 191 -20.90 5.05 -38.88
C LYS A 191 -21.11 5.39 -40.36
N ASN A 192 -20.90 6.65 -40.76
CA ASN A 192 -20.99 7.06 -42.16
C ASN A 192 -19.91 6.44 -43.04
N GLU A 193 -18.76 6.10 -42.47
CA GLU A 193 -17.68 5.36 -43.15
C GLU A 193 -17.86 3.84 -43.10
N GLY A 194 -19.00 3.33 -42.60
CA GLY A 194 -19.28 1.90 -42.51
C GLY A 194 -18.59 1.18 -41.35
N ILE A 195 -18.15 1.93 -40.32
CA ILE A 195 -17.49 1.36 -39.13
C ILE A 195 -18.47 1.35 -37.96
N TYR A 196 -18.70 0.17 -37.37
CA TYR A 196 -19.48 0.00 -36.16
C TYR A 196 -18.64 0.26 -34.92
N THR A 197 -19.10 1.13 -34.01
CA THR A 197 -18.32 1.55 -32.85
C THR A 197 -18.84 0.94 -31.54
N TYR A 198 -17.98 0.24 -30.80
CA TYR A 198 -18.21 -0.17 -29.41
C TYR A 198 -17.50 0.80 -28.46
N ILE A 199 -18.23 1.21 -27.42
CA ILE A 199 -17.74 2.16 -26.41
C ILE A 199 -17.68 1.45 -25.07
N PHE A 200 -16.55 1.59 -24.39
CA PHE A 200 -16.34 1.07 -23.05
C PHE A 200 -15.92 2.20 -22.12
N TRP A 201 -16.69 2.44 -21.06
CA TRP A 201 -16.32 3.40 -20.04
C TRP A 201 -15.41 2.77 -19.01
N GLU A 202 -14.44 3.54 -18.54
CA GLU A 202 -13.47 3.10 -17.53
C GLU A 202 -14.16 2.52 -16.28
N CYS A 203 -15.25 3.12 -15.79
CA CYS A 203 -15.96 2.60 -14.62
C CYS A 203 -16.65 1.26 -14.86
N GLU A 204 -17.10 0.99 -16.09
CA GLU A 204 -17.71 -0.30 -16.46
C GLU A 204 -16.66 -1.39 -16.49
N VAL A 205 -15.49 -1.09 -17.06
CA VAL A 205 -14.34 -2.00 -17.09
C VAL A 205 -13.80 -2.26 -15.68
N SER A 206 -13.71 -1.23 -14.85
CA SER A 206 -13.31 -1.38 -13.44
C SER A 206 -14.29 -2.24 -12.65
N LYS A 207 -15.60 -2.09 -12.87
CA LYS A 207 -16.61 -2.96 -12.26
C LYS A 207 -16.49 -4.39 -12.76
N ALA A 208 -16.28 -4.60 -14.06
CA ALA A 208 -16.06 -5.93 -14.63
C ALA A 208 -14.80 -6.60 -14.06
N LEU A 209 -13.72 -5.85 -13.79
CA LEU A 209 -12.50 -6.36 -13.15
C LEU A 209 -12.74 -6.84 -11.71
N GLU A 210 -13.67 -6.23 -10.99
CA GLU A 210 -14.06 -6.65 -9.64
C GLU A 210 -14.95 -7.91 -9.68
N GLU A 211 -15.80 -8.02 -10.70
CA GLU A 211 -16.80 -9.10 -10.83
C GLU A 211 -16.27 -10.36 -11.55
N ASP A 212 -15.29 -10.24 -12.45
CA ASP A 212 -14.73 -11.35 -13.25
C ASP A 212 -13.32 -11.76 -12.73
N PRO A 213 -13.21 -12.88 -12.00
CA PRO A 213 -11.92 -13.35 -11.48
C PRO A 213 -10.90 -13.70 -12.56
N LEU A 214 -11.34 -14.13 -13.75
CA LEU A 214 -10.45 -14.48 -14.85
C LEU A 214 -9.85 -13.21 -15.46
N MET A 215 -10.67 -12.18 -15.64
CA MET A 215 -10.20 -10.86 -16.08
C MET A 215 -9.21 -10.27 -15.07
N SER A 216 -9.54 -10.32 -13.78
CA SER A 216 -8.67 -9.88 -12.70
C SER A 216 -7.30 -10.59 -12.71
N LEU A 217 -7.31 -11.92 -12.87
CA LEU A 217 -6.09 -12.71 -12.96
C LEU A 217 -5.26 -12.34 -14.19
N TYR A 218 -5.88 -12.24 -15.37
CA TYR A 218 -5.21 -11.87 -16.61
C TYR A 218 -4.56 -10.47 -16.51
N PHE A 219 -5.28 -9.49 -15.95
CA PHE A 219 -4.74 -8.14 -15.74
C PHE A 219 -3.54 -8.12 -14.78
N SER A 220 -3.51 -9.03 -13.80
CA SER A 220 -2.40 -9.16 -12.85
C SER A 220 -1.15 -9.80 -13.48
N GLU A 221 -1.31 -10.64 -14.50
CA GLU A 221 -0.17 -11.27 -15.19
C GLU A 221 0.43 -10.40 -16.30
N LEU A 222 -0.31 -9.38 -16.77
CA LEU A 222 0.18 -8.46 -17.79
C LEU A 222 1.17 -7.44 -17.21
N PRO A 223 2.37 -7.28 -17.81
CA PRO A 223 3.32 -6.26 -17.40
C PRO A 223 2.70 -4.86 -17.55
N ASP A 224 3.09 -3.94 -16.66
CA ASP A 224 2.66 -2.55 -16.75
C ASP A 224 3.32 -1.86 -17.96
N ILE A 225 2.57 -1.78 -19.05
CA ILE A 225 2.92 -1.08 -20.30
C ILE A 225 2.40 0.37 -20.33
N GLY A 226 1.81 0.86 -19.23
CA GLY A 226 1.23 2.19 -19.17
C GLY A 226 2.25 3.33 -19.29
N PRO A 227 1.81 4.58 -19.22
CA PRO A 227 2.71 5.73 -19.22
C PRO A 227 3.72 5.69 -18.05
N LEU A 228 4.78 6.48 -18.17
CA LEU A 228 5.77 6.63 -17.11
C LEU A 228 5.19 7.54 -16.02
N PHE A 229 5.00 6.99 -14.82
CA PHE A 229 4.69 7.78 -13.64
C PHE A 229 5.94 7.92 -12.78
N PRO A 230 6.42 9.14 -12.49
CA PRO A 230 7.62 9.33 -11.68
C PRO A 230 7.57 8.59 -10.34
N ARG A 231 6.39 8.52 -9.73
CA ARG A 231 6.19 7.89 -8.43
C ARG A 231 6.37 6.37 -8.46
N ASP A 232 6.32 5.72 -9.62
CA ASP A 232 6.58 4.28 -9.73
C ASP A 232 8.06 3.96 -9.44
N ALA A 233 8.98 4.90 -9.69
CA ALA A 233 10.36 4.78 -9.26
C ALA A 233 10.53 4.88 -7.73
N PHE A 234 9.47 5.24 -7.01
CA PHE A 234 9.34 5.04 -5.57
C PHE A 234 8.54 3.80 -5.17
N HIS A 235 7.87 3.08 -6.06
CA HIS A 235 6.93 2.05 -5.63
C HIS A 235 7.07 0.70 -6.33
N GLY A 236 7.89 0.57 -7.38
CA GLY A 236 7.77 -0.56 -8.30
C GLY A 236 6.49 -0.43 -9.14
N CYS A 237 6.52 -0.94 -10.37
CA CYS A 237 5.37 -0.87 -11.28
C CYS A 237 4.29 -1.89 -10.88
N GLU A 238 3.38 -1.56 -9.97
CA GLU A 238 2.11 -2.28 -9.83
C GLU A 238 0.95 -1.30 -9.58
N PHE A 239 0.09 -1.18 -10.58
CA PHE A 239 -1.13 -0.37 -10.57
C PHE A 239 -2.29 -1.24 -10.09
N PHE A 240 -2.45 -1.39 -8.77
CA PHE A 240 -3.69 -1.88 -8.17
C PHE A 240 -4.18 -0.87 -7.12
N TYR A 241 -5.49 -0.63 -7.15
CA TYR A 241 -6.33 0.43 -6.53
C TYR A 241 -6.18 0.72 -5.02
N ASN A 242 -5.07 0.41 -4.37
CA ASN A 242 -4.83 0.76 -2.97
C ASN A 242 -3.53 1.55 -2.82
N TYR A 243 -3.65 2.87 -2.98
CA TYR A 243 -2.64 3.93 -2.79
C TYR A 243 -2.07 4.07 -1.36
N ASN A 244 -2.13 3.01 -0.56
CA ASN A 244 -1.45 2.96 0.71
C ASN A 244 -0.13 2.20 0.57
N LEU A 245 0.92 2.82 1.13
CA LEU A 245 2.14 2.20 1.67
C LEU A 245 3.45 2.36 0.86
N ALA A 246 4.45 2.78 1.65
CA ALA A 246 5.91 2.81 1.50
C ALA A 246 6.55 3.22 0.15
N THR A 247 7.28 4.33 0.19
CA THR A 247 8.25 4.77 -0.82
C THR A 247 9.51 3.89 -0.84
N LEU A 248 10.17 3.75 -1.99
CA LEU A 248 11.52 3.24 -2.19
C LEU A 248 12.45 4.27 -1.56
N GLY A 249 12.58 4.23 -0.24
CA GLY A 249 13.60 4.95 0.49
C GLY A 249 14.96 4.24 0.34
N GLY A 250 15.62 4.05 1.48
CA GLY A 250 16.88 3.32 1.56
C GLY A 250 16.80 1.86 1.10
N ARG A 251 17.99 1.28 0.95
CA ARG A 251 18.17 -0.17 0.80
C ARG A 251 18.28 -0.78 2.20
N THR A 252 17.27 -1.57 2.56
CA THR A 252 17.18 -2.22 3.88
C THR A 252 16.81 -3.68 3.68
N GLY A 253 17.48 -4.57 4.39
CA GLY A 253 17.10 -5.98 4.42
C GLY A 253 18.19 -6.92 4.95
N PRO A 254 17.79 -8.10 5.42
CA PRO A 254 18.72 -9.13 5.86
C PRO A 254 19.37 -9.84 4.66
N LEU A 255 20.66 -10.12 4.78
CA LEU A 255 21.38 -11.08 3.95
C LEU A 255 21.68 -12.37 4.73
N SER A 256 21.71 -12.29 6.07
CA SER A 256 21.85 -13.41 6.98
C SER A 256 20.91 -13.21 8.18
N LEU A 257 20.12 -14.24 8.52
CA LEU A 257 19.17 -14.16 9.64
C LEU A 257 19.85 -14.20 11.02
N LYS A 258 21.00 -14.86 11.12
CA LYS A 258 21.76 -14.96 12.36
C LYS A 258 23.27 -14.96 12.15
N CYS A 259 23.98 -14.48 13.15
CA CYS A 259 25.41 -14.63 13.33
C CYS A 259 25.71 -14.60 14.82
N ASN A 260 26.20 -15.71 15.37
CA ASN A 260 26.64 -15.81 16.77
C ASN A 260 28.14 -16.13 16.79
N LEU A 261 28.94 -15.25 17.41
CA LEU A 261 30.37 -15.48 17.60
C LEU A 261 30.69 -16.09 18.98
N GLU A 262 29.70 -16.28 19.86
CA GLU A 262 29.91 -16.87 21.19
C GLU A 262 30.30 -18.35 21.13
N ASP A 263 29.80 -19.07 20.14
CA ASP A 263 29.99 -20.53 20.00
C ASP A 263 31.21 -20.91 19.13
N ILE A 264 31.90 -19.91 18.56
CA ILE A 264 33.06 -20.13 17.69
C ILE A 264 34.32 -20.08 18.56
N ALA A 265 34.99 -21.22 18.71
CA ALA A 265 36.16 -21.42 19.57
C ALA A 265 37.43 -20.61 19.20
N GLU A 266 37.33 -19.56 18.39
CA GLU A 266 38.48 -18.77 17.99
C GLU A 266 38.14 -17.28 17.87
N ASN A 267 38.87 -16.45 18.62
CA ASN A 267 38.95 -14.98 18.56
C ASN A 267 39.42 -14.45 17.18
N LYS A 268 38.92 -15.00 16.07
CA LYS A 268 39.38 -14.72 14.70
C LYS A 268 38.52 -13.71 13.97
N PHE A 269 37.28 -13.47 14.40
CA PHE A 269 36.33 -12.59 13.70
C PHE A 269 35.65 -11.61 14.66
N GLU A 270 35.21 -10.47 14.16
CA GLU A 270 34.32 -9.53 14.86
C GLU A 270 33.13 -9.14 13.97
N ILE A 271 31.96 -8.91 14.59
CA ILE A 271 30.82 -8.27 13.93
C ILE A 271 30.95 -6.76 14.13
N VAL A 272 30.81 -6.01 13.04
CA VAL A 272 30.95 -4.55 13.02
C VAL A 272 29.75 -3.90 12.35
N CYS A 273 29.40 -2.71 12.82
CA CYS A 273 28.47 -1.80 12.16
C CYS A 273 29.23 -0.54 11.74
N TYR A 274 29.16 -0.24 10.45
CA TYR A 274 29.63 1.03 9.90
C TYR A 274 28.45 1.78 9.29
N ASP A 275 28.39 3.08 9.55
CA ASP A 275 27.34 3.99 9.09
C ASP A 275 27.94 5.09 8.23
N VAL A 276 27.27 5.44 7.13
CA VAL A 276 27.72 6.50 6.24
C VAL A 276 27.51 7.84 6.94
N VAL A 277 28.58 8.63 7.06
CA VAL A 277 28.55 9.96 7.66
C VAL A 277 27.65 10.86 6.81
N SER A 278 26.40 11.04 7.25
CA SER A 278 25.41 11.88 6.60
C SER A 278 25.18 11.50 5.12
N LEU A 279 24.70 10.26 4.87
CA LEU A 279 24.44 9.74 3.51
C LEU A 279 23.69 10.70 2.59
N TYR A 280 22.48 11.13 2.96
CA TYR A 280 21.70 12.01 2.09
C TYR A 280 22.34 13.39 1.87
N PRO A 281 22.89 14.06 2.90
CA PRO A 281 23.70 15.27 2.66
C PRO A 281 24.91 15.01 1.76
N ALA A 282 25.61 13.89 1.88
CA ALA A 282 26.72 13.52 1.01
C ALA A 282 26.26 13.40 -0.45
N VAL A 283 25.15 12.70 -0.67
CA VAL A 283 24.53 12.59 -2.00
C VAL A 283 24.11 13.96 -2.53
N ASN A 284 23.43 14.79 -1.73
CA ASN A 284 23.03 16.14 -2.14
C ASN A 284 24.23 17.06 -2.43
N PHE A 285 25.40 16.77 -1.86
CA PHE A 285 26.63 17.52 -2.10
C PHE A 285 27.35 17.09 -3.39
N TYR A 286 27.41 15.78 -3.66
CA TYR A 286 28.20 15.19 -4.77
C TYR A 286 27.38 14.84 -6.02
N ALA A 287 26.07 14.65 -5.92
CA ALA A 287 25.24 14.21 -7.04
C ALA A 287 24.96 15.34 -8.04
N PHE A 288 24.69 14.94 -9.28
CA PHE A 288 24.18 15.81 -10.33
C PHE A 288 22.65 15.77 -10.32
N TYR A 289 22.02 16.93 -10.48
CA TYR A 289 20.58 17.10 -10.53
C TYR A 289 20.14 17.74 -11.86
N PRO A 290 18.99 17.35 -12.43
CA PRO A 290 18.48 17.89 -13.69
C PRO A 290 18.04 19.35 -13.53
N ILE A 291 18.23 20.12 -14.60
CA ILE A 291 17.84 21.53 -14.72
C ILE A 291 16.71 21.65 -15.75
N GLY A 292 15.70 22.47 -15.44
CA GLY A 292 14.54 22.68 -16.31
C GLY A 292 13.57 21.49 -16.38
N HIS A 293 12.87 21.39 -17.52
CA HIS A 293 11.88 20.34 -17.81
C HIS A 293 12.49 19.23 -18.68
N PRO A 294 12.02 17.98 -18.55
CA PRO A 294 12.49 16.91 -19.40
C PRO A 294 11.90 16.99 -20.80
N GLU A 295 12.62 16.45 -21.77
CA GLU A 295 12.06 15.92 -23.00
C GLU A 295 11.39 14.57 -22.70
N VAL A 296 10.13 14.43 -23.08
CA VAL A 296 9.32 13.22 -22.84
C VAL A 296 9.31 12.38 -24.11
N LEU A 297 9.94 11.21 -24.05
CA LEU A 297 10.14 10.33 -25.18
C LEU A 297 9.32 9.04 -24.99
N ASP A 298 8.25 8.87 -25.76
CA ASP A 298 7.45 7.63 -25.83
C ASP A 298 7.96 6.75 -26.98
N LEU A 299 8.96 5.92 -26.68
CA LEU A 299 9.73 5.23 -27.70
C LEU A 299 9.17 3.84 -28.05
N ASN A 300 8.69 3.08 -27.07
CA ASN A 300 8.27 1.67 -27.23
C ASN A 300 9.23 0.82 -28.08
N LEU A 301 10.54 0.95 -27.85
CA LEU A 301 11.59 0.32 -28.65
C LEU A 301 12.05 -0.99 -28.02
N GLU A 302 12.17 -2.03 -28.84
CA GLU A 302 12.96 -3.21 -28.51
C GLU A 302 14.45 -2.86 -28.57
N ILE A 303 15.19 -3.21 -27.53
CA ILE A 303 16.60 -2.86 -27.35
C ILE A 303 17.40 -4.08 -26.88
N ASN A 304 18.72 -3.96 -26.82
CA ASN A 304 19.59 -4.96 -26.19
C ASN A 304 20.71 -4.25 -25.43
N TRP A 305 20.34 -3.45 -24.43
CA TRP A 305 21.31 -2.73 -23.61
C TRP A 305 21.90 -3.66 -22.58
N THR A 306 23.22 -3.73 -22.55
CA THR A 306 24.00 -4.64 -21.70
C THR A 306 25.12 -3.94 -20.95
N LYS A 307 25.45 -2.70 -21.35
CA LYS A 307 26.50 -1.89 -20.75
C LYS A 307 26.01 -0.48 -20.42
N PRO A 308 26.61 0.21 -19.44
CA PRO A 308 26.22 1.57 -19.08
C PRO A 308 26.23 2.55 -20.26
N GLU A 309 27.16 2.37 -21.22
CA GLU A 309 27.30 3.25 -22.38
C GLU A 309 26.08 3.19 -23.32
N ASP A 310 25.34 2.07 -23.31
CA ASP A 310 24.14 1.89 -24.13
C ASP A 310 22.98 2.80 -23.69
N VAL A 311 23.03 3.32 -22.46
CA VAL A 311 22.04 4.28 -21.94
C VAL A 311 22.20 5.65 -22.60
N HIS A 312 23.42 6.01 -23.05
CA HIS A 312 23.70 7.31 -23.65
C HIS A 312 23.13 7.42 -25.07
N PRO A 313 22.60 8.59 -25.48
CA PRO A 313 22.70 9.90 -24.81
C PRO A 313 21.65 10.15 -23.72
N TYR A 314 20.74 9.22 -23.44
CA TYR A 314 19.65 9.44 -22.51
C TYR A 314 20.13 9.53 -21.06
N ARG A 315 19.52 10.44 -20.30
CA ARG A 315 19.78 10.64 -18.87
C ARG A 315 18.56 11.22 -18.18
N GLY A 316 18.14 10.59 -17.10
CA GLY A 316 16.93 10.96 -16.37
C GLY A 316 16.20 9.74 -15.81
N LEU A 317 14.92 9.61 -16.13
CA LEU A 317 14.02 8.55 -15.63
C LEU A 317 13.54 7.65 -16.78
N PHE A 318 13.53 6.34 -16.57
CA PHE A 318 13.24 5.34 -17.59
C PHE A 318 12.12 4.42 -17.13
N LYS A 319 11.20 4.06 -18.03
CA LYS A 319 10.31 2.90 -17.88
C LYS A 319 10.79 1.82 -18.85
N ILE A 320 11.28 0.71 -18.30
CA ILE A 320 12.09 -0.25 -19.05
C ILE A 320 11.85 -1.68 -18.57
N PHE A 321 11.88 -2.65 -19.49
CA PHE A 321 11.90 -4.07 -19.17
C PHE A 321 13.33 -4.54 -18.98
N ILE A 322 13.64 -5.04 -17.79
CA ILE A 322 14.99 -5.47 -17.39
C ILE A 322 15.01 -6.92 -16.95
N ILE A 323 16.11 -7.60 -17.26
CA ILE A 323 16.36 -8.99 -16.92
C ILE A 323 17.61 -9.03 -16.04
N PRO A 324 17.48 -9.43 -14.76
CA PRO A 324 18.64 -9.62 -13.89
C PRO A 324 19.56 -10.75 -14.39
N PRO A 325 20.87 -10.73 -14.06
CA PRO A 325 21.75 -11.87 -14.29
C PRO A 325 21.37 -13.09 -13.44
N ASP A 326 21.83 -14.27 -13.83
CA ASP A 326 21.47 -15.54 -13.16
C ASP A 326 22.15 -15.73 -11.80
N ASN A 327 23.22 -14.96 -11.52
CA ASN A 327 24.08 -15.18 -10.36
C ASN A 327 24.70 -13.87 -9.86
N LEU A 328 23.88 -13.01 -9.29
CA LEU A 328 24.33 -11.78 -8.66
C LEU A 328 23.95 -11.78 -7.19
N TYR A 329 24.97 -11.77 -6.33
CA TYR A 329 24.79 -11.82 -4.87
C TYR A 329 24.04 -10.61 -4.33
N LEU A 330 24.25 -9.43 -4.94
CA LEU A 330 23.58 -8.18 -4.59
C LEU A 330 22.74 -7.70 -5.78
N PRO A 331 21.45 -8.08 -5.90
CA PRO A 331 20.58 -7.53 -6.94
C PRO A 331 20.47 -6.01 -6.78
N VAL A 332 20.46 -5.28 -7.90
CA VAL A 332 20.56 -3.81 -7.94
C VAL A 332 19.19 -3.16 -7.89
N ILE A 333 18.31 -3.50 -8.84
CA ILE A 333 16.99 -2.90 -8.99
C ILE A 333 15.97 -3.65 -8.12
N PRO A 334 15.23 -2.94 -7.24
CA PRO A 334 14.17 -3.55 -6.45
C PRO A 334 12.86 -3.63 -7.24
N GLU A 335 12.03 -4.60 -6.87
CA GLU A 335 10.63 -4.69 -7.28
C GLU A 335 9.73 -4.73 -6.04
N ARG A 336 8.51 -4.23 -6.18
CA ARG A 336 7.46 -4.39 -5.17
C ARG A 336 6.58 -5.53 -5.61
N ILE A 337 6.47 -6.54 -4.76
CA ILE A 337 5.67 -7.72 -5.02
C ILE A 337 4.51 -7.78 -4.06
N ASN A 338 3.32 -8.08 -4.57
CA ASN A 338 2.14 -8.33 -3.76
C ASN A 338 2.22 -9.70 -3.07
N GLY A 339 2.51 -9.70 -1.78
CA GLY A 339 2.41 -10.90 -0.95
C GLY A 339 0.98 -11.07 -0.42
N LYS A 340 0.31 -12.17 -0.78
CA LYS A 340 -0.92 -12.61 -0.09
C LYS A 340 -0.55 -13.25 1.26
N LEU A 341 -0.67 -12.52 2.37
CA LEU A 341 -0.58 -13.13 3.69
C LEU A 341 -1.92 -13.82 3.98
N VAL A 342 -1.95 -15.14 3.82
CA VAL A 342 -3.10 -15.97 4.17
C VAL A 342 -3.00 -16.32 5.66
N SER A 343 -3.46 -15.44 6.55
CA SER A 343 -3.78 -15.86 7.92
C SER A 343 -5.27 -16.17 8.00
N HIS A 344 -5.63 -17.16 8.84
CA HIS A 344 -6.91 -17.89 8.89
C HIS A 344 -8.21 -17.06 9.11
N SER A 345 -8.19 -15.74 8.94
CA SER A 345 -9.40 -14.90 9.03
C SER A 345 -9.41 -13.62 8.19
N PHE A 346 -8.33 -13.24 7.48
CA PHE A 346 -8.30 -11.99 6.72
C PHE A 346 -7.40 -12.06 5.47
N ASN A 347 -7.94 -11.70 4.31
CA ASN A 347 -7.16 -11.46 3.09
C ASN A 347 -6.52 -10.06 3.17
N PHE A 348 -5.26 -9.97 3.59
CA PHE A 348 -4.46 -8.75 3.43
C PHE A 348 -3.45 -8.92 2.30
N SER A 349 -3.58 -8.10 1.25
CA SER A 349 -2.49 -7.85 0.30
C SER A 349 -1.41 -7.05 1.01
N VAL A 350 -0.27 -7.68 1.30
CA VAL A 350 0.90 -7.03 1.89
C VAL A 350 1.98 -6.95 0.82
N TYR A 351 2.21 -5.74 0.34
CA TYR A 351 3.27 -5.50 -0.62
C TYR A 351 4.63 -5.47 0.08
N VAL A 352 5.58 -6.23 -0.45
CA VAL A 352 6.95 -6.30 0.08
C VAL A 352 7.92 -5.80 -1.00
N LYS A 353 8.79 -4.88 -0.62
CA LYS A 353 9.94 -4.47 -1.44
C LYS A 353 11.02 -5.54 -1.35
N ILE A 354 11.45 -6.06 -2.48
CA ILE A 354 12.49 -7.09 -2.53
C ILE A 354 13.52 -6.80 -3.62
N PHE A 355 14.73 -7.31 -3.43
CA PHE A 355 15.79 -7.32 -4.42
C PHE A 355 15.97 -8.78 -4.85
N HIS A 356 15.60 -9.12 -6.08
CA HIS A 356 15.51 -10.51 -6.57
C HIS A 356 16.12 -10.63 -7.98
N LEU A 357 16.39 -11.88 -8.39
CA LEU A 357 16.97 -12.20 -9.71
C LEU A 357 15.96 -12.84 -10.70
N CYS A 358 14.73 -13.09 -10.23
CA CYS A 358 13.65 -13.67 -11.02
C CYS A 358 12.32 -13.17 -10.47
N HIS A 359 11.56 -12.43 -11.29
CA HIS A 359 10.22 -11.97 -10.97
C HIS A 359 9.29 -13.13 -10.62
N ARG A 360 9.20 -14.15 -11.50
CA ARG A 360 8.29 -15.29 -11.28
C ARG A 360 8.55 -16.05 -9.98
N CYS A 361 9.82 -16.33 -9.65
CA CYS A 361 10.14 -16.97 -8.36
C CYS A 361 9.70 -16.13 -7.16
N ALA A 362 9.74 -14.81 -7.30
CA ALA A 362 9.48 -13.92 -6.20
C ALA A 362 7.98 -13.69 -5.97
N ILE A 363 7.15 -13.73 -7.03
CA ILE A 363 5.68 -13.74 -6.90
C ILE A 363 5.14 -15.11 -6.45
N GLU A 364 5.81 -16.21 -6.81
CA GLU A 364 5.42 -17.58 -6.41
C GLU A 364 5.83 -17.94 -4.98
N MET A 365 6.67 -17.12 -4.32
CA MET A 365 7.02 -17.32 -2.92
C MET A 365 5.83 -16.95 -2.03
N GLU A 366 5.35 -17.93 -1.24
CA GLU A 366 4.41 -17.65 -0.16
C GLU A 366 5.04 -16.66 0.84
N PRO A 367 4.34 -15.57 1.21
CA PRO A 367 4.85 -14.61 2.17
C PRO A 367 5.19 -15.29 3.50
N GLY A 368 6.44 -15.15 3.95
CA GLY A 368 6.88 -15.72 5.22
C GLY A 368 7.45 -17.14 5.13
N VAL A 369 7.48 -17.77 3.96
CA VAL A 369 8.05 -19.11 3.80
C VAL A 369 9.45 -19.03 3.18
N ALA A 370 10.48 -19.13 4.02
CA ALA A 370 11.80 -19.54 3.53
C ALA A 370 11.78 -21.07 3.34
N LYS A 371 11.82 -21.57 2.10
CA LYS A 371 11.95 -23.02 1.86
C LYS A 371 13.33 -23.48 2.37
N ARG A 372 13.35 -23.96 3.61
CA ARG A 372 14.56 -24.48 4.28
C ARG A 372 14.86 -25.94 3.95
N LYS A 373 14.06 -26.58 3.10
CA LYS A 373 14.22 -27.99 2.76
C LYS A 373 14.66 -28.14 1.32
N GLU A 374 15.94 -28.49 1.20
CA GLU A 374 16.61 -29.28 0.15
C GLU A 374 17.87 -28.56 -0.37
N ASN A 375 18.91 -29.37 -0.58
CA ASN A 375 20.13 -29.08 -1.34
C ASN A 375 19.85 -28.73 -2.82
N LYS A 376 18.72 -28.06 -3.12
CA LYS A 376 18.36 -27.49 -4.43
C LYS A 376 19.12 -26.20 -4.75
N TYR A 377 19.86 -25.66 -3.78
CA TYR A 377 20.65 -24.43 -3.91
C TYR A 377 22.14 -24.67 -4.12
N ASP A 378 22.59 -25.92 -4.16
CA ASP A 378 23.93 -26.24 -4.68
C ASP A 378 23.89 -26.20 -6.20
N ARG A 379 24.76 -25.37 -6.80
CA ARG A 379 25.03 -25.39 -8.24
C ARG A 379 25.62 -26.75 -8.60
N VAL A 380 24.78 -27.72 -8.90
CA VAL A 380 25.22 -28.93 -9.60
C VAL A 380 25.32 -28.58 -11.09
N ASN A 381 26.56 -28.44 -11.60
CA ASN A 381 26.87 -28.39 -13.03
C ASN A 381 26.37 -27.16 -13.81
N GLY A 382 26.56 -25.94 -13.30
CA GLY A 382 26.43 -24.71 -14.10
C GLY A 382 25.00 -24.37 -14.61
N ARG A 383 23.96 -25.03 -14.10
CA ARG A 383 22.55 -24.71 -14.44
C ARG A 383 22.03 -23.50 -13.66
N ARG A 384 21.04 -22.80 -14.24
CA ARG A 384 20.32 -21.67 -13.62
C ARG A 384 19.62 -22.11 -12.33
N TRP A 385 19.53 -21.22 -11.34
CA TRP A 385 18.81 -21.43 -10.06
C TRP A 385 17.36 -21.85 -10.29
N CYS A 386 16.69 -21.19 -11.24
CA CYS A 386 15.29 -21.45 -11.58
C CYS A 386 15.19 -21.88 -13.04
N THR A 387 14.12 -22.60 -13.36
CA THR A 387 13.79 -23.05 -14.72
C THR A 387 13.09 -21.96 -15.54
N HIS A 388 12.85 -20.78 -14.97
CA HIS A 388 12.16 -19.69 -15.63
C HIS A 388 12.97 -19.08 -16.79
N ASN A 389 12.27 -18.76 -17.87
CA ASN A 389 12.86 -18.09 -19.02
C ASN A 389 13.04 -16.59 -18.77
N ASP A 390 13.70 -15.90 -19.70
CA ASP A 390 14.05 -14.48 -19.55
C ASP A 390 12.81 -13.57 -19.45
N LYS A 391 11.71 -13.88 -20.15
CA LYS A 391 10.44 -13.14 -20.05
C LYS A 391 9.80 -13.29 -18.67
N GLN A 392 9.89 -14.47 -18.06
CA GLN A 392 9.38 -14.75 -16.71
C GLN A 392 10.28 -14.20 -15.60
N ARG A 393 11.58 -14.05 -15.88
CA ARG A 393 12.56 -13.55 -14.93
C ARG A 393 12.61 -12.03 -14.88
N GLY A 394 12.50 -11.39 -16.05
CA GLY A 394 12.48 -9.95 -16.17
C GLY A 394 11.17 -9.34 -15.70
N PHE A 395 11.21 -8.03 -15.49
CA PHE A 395 10.08 -7.24 -15.03
C PHE A 395 10.19 -5.80 -15.57
N VAL A 396 9.07 -5.08 -15.56
CA VAL A 396 9.04 -3.66 -15.89
C VAL A 396 9.43 -2.86 -14.65
N SER A 397 10.39 -1.97 -14.81
CA SER A 397 10.84 -1.07 -13.76
C SER A 397 10.84 0.37 -14.25
N THR A 398 10.32 1.28 -13.42
CA THR A 398 10.62 2.70 -13.54
C THR A 398 11.86 3.00 -12.70
N THR A 399 12.97 3.40 -13.33
CA THR A 399 14.27 3.56 -12.65
C THR A 399 15.02 4.80 -13.12
N CYS A 400 15.84 5.37 -12.23
CA CYS A 400 16.75 6.46 -12.58
C CYS A 400 17.96 5.92 -13.38
N SER A 401 18.48 6.74 -14.29
CA SER A 401 19.73 6.48 -15.04
C SER A 401 20.85 5.92 -14.17
N VAL A 402 21.14 6.56 -13.02
CA VAL A 402 22.23 6.14 -12.11
C VAL A 402 22.10 4.69 -11.59
N GLU A 403 20.87 4.22 -11.36
CA GLU A 403 20.62 2.84 -10.94
C GLU A 403 20.64 1.88 -12.12
N LEU A 404 20.13 2.31 -13.28
CA LEU A 404 20.16 1.52 -14.51
C LEU A 404 21.60 1.27 -14.97
N GLU A 405 22.45 2.30 -14.96
CA GLU A 405 23.88 2.20 -15.28
C GLU A 405 24.59 1.20 -14.34
N LEU A 406 24.32 1.26 -13.03
CA LEU A 406 24.84 0.28 -12.08
C LEU A 406 24.33 -1.13 -12.40
N ALA A 407 23.04 -1.28 -12.70
CA ALA A 407 22.44 -2.57 -13.01
C ALA A 407 23.10 -3.21 -14.24
N LEU A 408 23.24 -2.46 -15.34
CA LEU A 408 23.91 -2.93 -16.55
C LEU A 408 25.37 -3.32 -16.27
N ARG A 409 26.11 -2.51 -15.49
CA ARG A 409 27.47 -2.85 -15.05
C ARG A 409 27.54 -4.17 -14.25
N MET A 410 26.50 -4.47 -13.48
CA MET A 410 26.38 -5.72 -12.70
C MET A 410 25.83 -6.90 -13.51
N GLY A 411 25.64 -6.74 -14.83
CA GLY A 411 25.23 -7.80 -15.75
C GLY A 411 23.73 -7.92 -16.00
N TYR A 412 22.94 -6.91 -15.63
CA TYR A 412 21.55 -6.83 -16.09
C TYR A 412 21.52 -6.59 -17.60
N ARG A 413 20.43 -7.01 -18.24
CA ARG A 413 20.14 -6.68 -19.64
C ARG A 413 18.79 -5.99 -19.72
N ALA A 414 18.69 -4.94 -20.51
CA ALA A 414 17.41 -4.32 -20.83
C ALA A 414 17.00 -4.66 -22.26
N THR A 415 15.77 -5.14 -22.43
CA THR A 415 15.29 -5.63 -23.74
C THR A 415 14.21 -4.75 -24.35
N LYS A 416 13.57 -3.88 -23.57
CA LYS A 416 12.53 -2.99 -24.08
C LYS A 416 12.48 -1.68 -23.30
N VAL A 417 12.45 -0.56 -24.00
CA VAL A 417 12.22 0.78 -23.44
C VAL A 417 10.83 1.22 -23.81
N PHE A 418 10.01 1.53 -22.81
CA PHE A 418 8.66 2.05 -23.03
C PHE A 418 8.70 3.56 -23.23
N SER A 419 9.27 4.27 -22.25
CA SER A 419 9.40 5.73 -22.29
C SER A 419 10.52 6.25 -21.40
N ILE A 420 10.97 7.48 -21.70
CA ILE A 420 12.09 8.15 -21.04
C ILE A 420 11.70 9.60 -20.76
N TYR A 421 11.98 10.08 -19.54
CA TYR A 421 12.09 11.50 -19.25
C TYR A 421 13.56 11.88 -19.27
N HIS A 422 13.98 12.58 -20.31
CA HIS A 422 15.37 12.94 -20.56
C HIS A 422 15.62 14.41 -20.24
N TRP A 423 16.69 14.72 -19.50
CA TRP A 423 17.17 16.09 -19.32
C TRP A 423 18.51 16.29 -20.03
N ASN A 424 18.57 17.33 -20.85
CA ASN A 424 19.79 17.78 -21.54
C ASN A 424 20.79 18.42 -20.58
N GLU A 425 20.31 19.13 -19.55
CA GLU A 425 21.15 19.91 -18.64
C GLU A 425 21.11 19.36 -17.21
N TRP A 426 22.28 19.32 -16.57
CA TRP A 426 22.48 18.81 -15.21
C TRP A 426 23.44 19.71 -14.44
N SER A 427 23.20 19.87 -13.13
CA SER A 427 24.00 20.68 -12.22
C SER A 427 24.44 19.86 -11.01
N ASP A 428 25.73 19.91 -10.69
CA ASP A 428 26.33 19.36 -9.47
C ASP A 428 26.32 20.34 -8.29
N THR A 429 25.84 21.57 -8.52
CA THR A 429 25.87 22.68 -7.56
C THR A 429 24.47 23.10 -7.10
N LEU A 430 23.39 22.48 -7.60
CA LEU A 430 22.02 22.85 -7.25
C LEU A 430 21.75 22.82 -5.73
N LEU A 431 22.12 21.72 -5.06
CA LEU A 431 21.91 21.53 -3.62
C LEU A 431 23.16 21.81 -2.77
N ARG A 432 24.34 21.87 -3.39
CA ARG A 432 25.63 21.94 -2.71
C ARG A 432 25.73 23.14 -1.75
N PRO A 433 25.38 24.38 -2.13
CA PRO A 433 25.43 25.55 -1.22
C PRO A 433 24.58 25.40 0.03
N TYR A 434 23.35 24.89 -0.11
CA TYR A 434 22.46 24.66 1.02
C TYR A 434 23.03 23.62 1.98
N VAL A 435 23.56 22.51 1.43
CA VAL A 435 24.20 21.46 2.25
C VAL A 435 25.42 22.01 2.97
N GLN A 436 26.24 22.87 2.34
CA GLN A 436 27.40 23.51 2.97
C GLN A 436 26.99 24.31 4.21
N ASP A 437 25.95 25.14 4.12
CA ASP A 437 25.50 25.95 5.26
C ASP A 437 24.92 25.11 6.40
N MET A 438 24.09 24.13 6.09
CA MET A 438 23.50 23.25 7.10
C MET A 438 24.56 22.31 7.72
N MET A 439 25.54 21.87 6.94
CA MET A 439 26.68 21.09 7.46
C MET A 439 27.61 21.94 8.32
N ARG A 440 27.86 23.21 7.96
CA ARG A 440 28.58 24.15 8.82
C ARG A 440 27.94 24.22 10.20
N LEU A 441 26.63 24.50 10.27
CA LEU A 441 25.89 24.54 11.53
C LEU A 441 26.00 23.23 12.32
N LYS A 442 25.87 22.09 11.64
CA LYS A 442 25.98 20.77 12.27
C LYS A 442 27.38 20.53 12.84
N ILE A 443 28.44 20.89 12.11
CA ILE A 443 29.83 20.71 12.53
C ILE A 443 30.14 21.64 13.70
N GLU A 444 29.82 22.94 13.60
CA GLU A 444 30.03 23.91 14.66
C GLU A 444 29.30 23.50 15.95
N ALA A 445 28.05 23.02 15.85
CA ALA A 445 27.26 22.56 16.99
C ALA A 445 27.69 21.19 17.54
N SER A 446 28.52 20.42 16.83
CA SER A 446 29.03 19.14 17.35
C SER A 446 30.18 19.33 18.33
N GLY A 447 30.82 20.52 18.34
CA GLY A 447 32.05 20.77 19.06
C GLY A 447 33.27 20.16 18.36
N TRP A 448 34.43 20.28 19.01
CA TRP A 448 35.69 19.75 18.48
C TRP A 448 35.71 18.22 18.54
N PRO A 449 36.05 17.52 17.43
CA PRO A 449 36.24 16.07 17.44
C PRO A 449 37.30 15.61 18.44
N SER A 450 37.14 14.44 19.04
CA SER A 450 38.16 13.85 19.93
C SER A 450 39.51 13.68 19.23
N SER A 451 39.51 13.41 17.92
CA SER A 451 40.72 13.25 17.10
C SER A 451 41.57 14.52 16.97
N VAL A 452 41.04 15.69 17.33
CA VAL A 452 41.79 16.97 17.30
C VAL A 452 42.11 17.51 18.69
N LEU A 453 41.59 16.86 19.74
CA LEU A 453 41.86 17.24 21.12
C LEU A 453 43.10 16.48 21.60
N SER A 454 44.06 17.22 22.13
CA SER A 454 45.29 16.67 22.68
C SER A 454 45.64 17.47 23.94
N PRO A 455 44.94 17.22 25.07
CA PRO A 455 45.10 17.99 26.30
C PRO A 455 46.55 18.00 26.82
N GLU A 456 47.30 16.94 26.50
CA GLU A 456 48.70 16.74 26.89
C GLU A 456 49.69 17.53 26.03
N ASN A 457 49.27 18.02 24.84
CA ASN A 457 50.13 18.76 23.91
C ASN A 457 49.35 19.90 23.22
N PRO A 458 49.38 21.12 23.79
CA PRO A 458 48.63 22.27 23.27
C PRO A 458 49.03 22.70 21.86
N GLU A 459 50.32 22.63 21.49
CA GLU A 459 50.79 22.99 20.15
C GLU A 459 50.28 22.03 19.08
N LEU A 460 50.26 20.73 19.39
CA LEU A 460 49.69 19.71 18.53
C LEU A 460 48.17 19.87 18.41
N GLU A 461 47.48 20.15 19.51
CA GLU A 461 46.04 20.42 19.51
C GLU A 461 45.69 21.61 18.60
N GLU A 462 46.41 22.73 18.71
CA GLU A 462 46.19 23.90 17.85
C GLU A 462 46.44 23.59 16.37
N LYS A 463 47.51 22.85 16.07
CA LYS A 463 47.78 22.37 14.70
C LYS A 463 46.66 21.49 14.17
N LEU A 464 46.17 20.53 14.96
CA LEU A 464 45.08 19.63 14.56
C LEU A 464 43.76 20.37 14.36
N LYS A 465 43.46 21.37 15.19
CA LYS A 465 42.29 22.26 15.02
C LYS A 465 42.39 23.07 13.72
N ASN A 466 43.55 23.63 13.42
CA ASN A 466 43.80 24.37 12.18
C ASN A 466 43.70 23.45 10.95
N ASP A 467 44.29 22.26 11.02
CA ASP A 467 44.19 21.24 9.97
C ASP A 467 42.74 20.80 9.73
N PHE A 468 41.94 20.68 10.80
CA PHE A 468 40.51 20.36 10.70
C PHE A 468 39.72 21.45 9.99
N ILE A 469 39.95 22.73 10.31
CA ILE A 469 39.31 23.86 9.63
C ILE A 469 39.74 23.90 8.16
N HIS A 470 41.04 23.82 7.91
CA HIS A 470 41.59 23.87 6.55
C HIS A 470 41.07 22.72 5.69
N ARG A 471 40.94 21.51 6.26
CA ARG A 471 40.38 20.34 5.57
C ARG A 471 38.91 20.56 5.19
N ASN A 472 38.08 21.06 6.11
CA ASN A 472 36.67 21.36 5.81
C ASN A 472 36.52 22.45 4.75
N GLN A 473 37.37 23.47 4.78
CA GLN A 473 37.38 24.53 3.77
C GLN A 473 37.84 24.00 2.40
N LYS A 474 38.91 23.21 2.36
CA LYS A 474 39.48 22.66 1.14
C LYS A 474 38.55 21.65 0.45
N GLU A 475 38.02 20.71 1.22
CA GLU A 475 37.24 19.59 0.69
C GLU A 475 35.78 19.95 0.46
N TYR A 476 35.19 20.78 1.34
CA TYR A 476 33.76 21.10 1.28
C TYR A 476 33.45 22.56 1.01
N GLY A 477 34.43 23.45 0.96
CA GLY A 477 34.18 24.89 0.89
C GLY A 477 33.49 25.45 2.14
N ILE A 478 33.50 24.72 3.26
CA ILE A 478 32.85 25.11 4.51
C ILE A 478 33.81 25.94 5.36
N LYS A 479 33.49 27.23 5.51
CA LYS A 479 34.20 28.15 6.40
C LYS A 479 33.69 27.99 7.82
N LEU A 480 34.42 27.23 8.64
CA LEU A 480 34.12 27.09 10.07
C LEU A 480 34.65 28.29 10.85
N VAL A 481 33.88 28.76 11.84
CA VAL A 481 34.31 29.84 12.75
C VAL A 481 34.71 29.22 14.10
N PRO A 482 36.00 29.27 14.50
CA PRO A 482 36.47 28.62 15.73
C PRO A 482 35.66 28.97 16.99
N SER A 483 35.25 30.23 17.13
CA SER A 483 34.47 30.71 18.28
C SER A 483 33.03 30.18 18.34
N ARG A 484 32.52 29.60 17.25
CA ARG A 484 31.19 28.98 17.18
C ARG A 484 31.24 27.46 17.38
N ILE A 485 32.42 26.86 17.36
CA ILE A 485 32.59 25.42 17.55
C ILE A 485 32.43 25.09 19.03
N ALA A 486 31.22 24.68 19.40
CA ALA A 486 30.86 24.32 20.77
C ALA A 486 29.76 23.25 20.77
N LYS A 487 29.85 22.31 21.71
CA LYS A 487 28.86 21.23 21.83
C LYS A 487 27.49 21.83 22.15
N ASN A 488 26.55 21.71 21.21
CA ASN A 488 25.17 22.15 21.32
C ASN A 488 24.24 21.09 20.70
N GLU A 489 23.71 20.20 21.53
CA GLU A 489 22.94 19.05 21.07
C GLU A 489 21.65 19.45 20.35
N GLY A 490 20.96 20.49 20.82
CA GLY A 490 19.73 21.00 20.21
C GLY A 490 19.96 21.61 18.82
N LEU A 491 20.97 22.46 18.68
CA LEU A 491 21.32 23.05 17.38
C LEU A 491 21.84 21.99 16.41
N ARG A 492 22.63 21.02 16.91
CA ARG A 492 23.11 19.90 16.10
C ARG A 492 21.95 19.04 15.59
N TYR A 493 20.98 18.75 16.45
CA TYR A 493 19.76 18.03 16.07
C TYR A 493 18.97 18.80 15.01
N LEU A 494 18.77 20.12 15.21
CA LEU A 494 18.11 20.99 14.26
C LEU A 494 18.82 20.99 12.90
N ALA A 495 20.13 21.25 12.87
CA ALA A 495 20.93 21.28 11.65
C ALA A 495 20.92 19.94 10.90
N LYS A 496 21.02 18.81 11.63
CA LYS A 496 20.86 17.46 11.06
C LYS A 496 19.48 17.28 10.44
N THR A 497 18.44 17.76 11.11
CA THR A 497 17.04 17.64 10.65
C THR A 497 16.79 18.52 9.42
N CYS A 498 17.29 19.75 9.38
CA CYS A 498 17.21 20.63 8.20
C CYS A 498 17.82 19.95 6.97
N ASN A 499 19.03 19.41 7.12
CA ASN A 499 19.75 18.69 6.07
C ASN A 499 18.98 17.49 5.49
N ASN A 500 18.29 16.73 6.36
CA ASN A 500 17.62 15.50 5.96
C ASN A 500 16.16 15.69 5.52
N SER A 501 15.50 16.76 5.95
CA SER A 501 14.06 16.94 5.74
C SER A 501 13.71 17.77 4.50
N MET A 502 14.61 18.65 4.06
CA MET A 502 14.34 19.60 2.97
C MET A 502 13.99 18.89 1.65
N TRP A 503 14.88 18.02 1.14
CA TRP A 503 14.68 17.33 -0.12
C TRP A 503 13.49 16.34 -0.07
N GLY A 504 13.20 15.80 1.12
CA GLY A 504 12.04 14.92 1.32
C GLY A 504 10.71 15.62 1.08
N ARG A 505 10.64 16.95 1.25
CA ARG A 505 9.45 17.76 0.95
C ARG A 505 9.10 17.73 -0.53
N TRP A 506 10.07 17.57 -1.43
CA TRP A 506 9.81 17.45 -2.86
C TRP A 506 9.10 16.15 -3.26
N ALA A 507 9.18 15.11 -2.43
CA ALA A 507 8.48 13.84 -2.62
C ALA A 507 7.14 13.77 -1.86
N LEU A 508 6.64 14.90 -1.34
CA LEU A 508 5.38 14.94 -0.59
C LEU A 508 4.25 14.30 -1.42
N ARG A 509 3.42 13.50 -0.75
CA ARG A 509 2.21 12.97 -1.37
C ARG A 509 1.19 14.10 -1.50
N CYS A 510 0.74 14.34 -2.73
CA CYS A 510 -0.28 15.36 -2.99
C CYS A 510 -1.69 14.90 -2.60
N ASN A 511 -1.87 13.59 -2.37
CA ASN A 511 -3.14 12.98 -2.00
C ASN A 511 -3.01 12.14 -0.72
N LEU A 512 -3.06 12.81 0.43
CA LEU A 512 -3.16 12.15 1.73
C LEU A 512 -4.64 12.05 2.13
N THR A 513 -4.99 10.98 2.86
CA THR A 513 -6.28 10.91 3.54
C THR A 513 -6.40 12.06 4.53
N GLN A 514 -7.52 12.75 4.47
CA GLN A 514 -7.91 13.83 5.36
C GLN A 514 -9.10 13.37 6.19
N ASP A 515 -9.18 13.84 7.43
CA ASP A 515 -10.30 13.54 8.31
C ASP A 515 -11.21 14.77 8.42
N CYS A 516 -12.46 14.64 7.99
CA CYS A 516 -13.50 15.61 8.31
C CYS A 516 -14.24 15.18 9.56
N ILE A 517 -13.99 15.90 10.67
CA ILE A 517 -14.81 15.78 11.88
C ILE A 517 -15.95 16.79 11.78
N THR A 518 -17.20 16.33 11.74
CA THR A 518 -18.36 17.22 11.61
C THR A 518 -19.62 16.67 12.27
N SER A 519 -20.42 17.60 12.80
CA SER A 519 -21.80 17.36 13.24
C SER A 519 -22.85 17.94 12.29
N SER A 520 -22.44 18.56 11.19
CA SER A 520 -23.34 19.18 10.21
C SER A 520 -23.83 18.14 9.21
N PRO A 521 -25.15 17.90 9.08
CA PRO A 521 -25.70 17.01 8.07
C PRO A 521 -25.35 17.45 6.64
N ILE A 522 -25.28 18.76 6.39
CA ILE A 522 -24.93 19.31 5.07
C ILE A 522 -23.50 18.91 4.72
N LYS A 523 -22.54 19.19 5.61
CA LYS A 523 -21.12 18.85 5.36
C LYS A 523 -20.92 17.34 5.21
N PHE A 524 -21.64 16.55 6.00
CA PHE A 524 -21.66 15.08 5.91
C PHE A 524 -22.13 14.61 4.52
N HIS A 525 -23.29 15.06 4.05
CA HIS A 525 -23.82 14.69 2.74
C HIS A 525 -23.01 15.24 1.57
N THR A 526 -22.41 16.43 1.70
CA THR A 526 -21.54 16.99 0.66
C THR A 526 -20.33 16.09 0.41
N ILE A 527 -19.68 15.58 1.47
CA ILE A 527 -18.50 14.70 1.31
C ILE A 527 -18.92 13.32 0.79
N LEU A 528 -20.03 12.77 1.29
CA LEU A 528 -20.51 11.46 0.86
C LEU A 528 -20.94 11.40 -0.60
N ASN A 529 -21.57 12.46 -1.08
CA ASN A 529 -22.14 12.52 -2.42
C ASN A 529 -21.20 13.15 -3.45
N ASP A 530 -19.96 13.50 -3.07
CA ASP A 530 -18.98 14.00 -4.02
C ASP A 530 -18.29 12.82 -4.72
N PRO A 531 -18.59 12.55 -6.00
CA PRO A 531 -18.01 11.41 -6.71
C PRO A 531 -16.51 11.60 -6.97
N LYS A 532 -15.94 12.79 -6.73
CA LYS A 532 -14.51 13.08 -6.88
C LYS A 532 -13.71 12.66 -5.65
N LEU A 533 -14.39 12.29 -4.57
CA LEU A 533 -13.78 11.82 -3.33
C LEU A 533 -13.86 10.29 -3.22
N GLU A 534 -12.84 9.72 -2.61
CA GLU A 534 -12.85 8.36 -2.08
C GLU A 534 -13.04 8.47 -0.57
N VAL A 535 -14.20 8.04 -0.09
CA VAL A 535 -14.54 8.06 1.34
C VAL A 535 -14.12 6.74 1.97
N GLY A 536 -13.38 6.84 3.07
CA GLY A 536 -12.99 5.71 3.90
C GLY A 536 -14.09 5.33 4.89
N ALA A 537 -13.75 4.51 5.89
CA ALA A 537 -14.71 4.09 6.90
C ALA A 537 -15.12 5.26 7.81
N ILE A 538 -16.43 5.54 7.89
CA ILE A 538 -16.99 6.62 8.71
C ILE A 538 -17.14 6.14 10.15
N GLU A 539 -16.62 6.93 11.08
CA GLU A 539 -16.70 6.66 12.52
C GLU A 539 -17.61 7.70 13.20
N MET A 540 -18.49 7.26 14.10
CA MET A 540 -19.28 8.17 14.93
C MET A 540 -18.58 8.30 16.28
N LEU A 541 -17.93 9.44 16.51
CA LEU A 541 -17.13 9.71 17.72
C LEU A 541 -18.03 10.00 18.94
N ALA A 542 -19.19 10.61 18.69
CA ALA A 542 -20.23 10.92 19.69
C ALA A 542 -21.58 11.03 18.98
N PRO A 543 -22.72 11.07 19.69
CA PRO A 543 -24.03 11.30 19.06
C PRO A 543 -23.99 12.55 18.16
N ASN A 544 -24.32 12.37 16.88
CA ASN A 544 -24.27 13.41 15.84
C ASN A 544 -22.88 14.00 15.54
N LEU A 545 -21.77 13.35 15.92
CA LEU A 545 -20.42 13.77 15.57
C LEU A 545 -19.71 12.65 14.81
N PHE A 546 -19.39 12.90 13.54
CA PHE A 546 -18.80 11.91 12.64
C PHE A 546 -17.37 12.32 12.26
N ALA A 547 -16.46 11.35 12.24
CA ALA A 547 -15.17 11.42 11.59
C ALA A 547 -15.26 10.69 10.26
N ILE A 548 -15.06 11.44 9.18
CA ILE A 548 -15.15 10.95 7.80
C ILE A 548 -13.75 11.05 7.20
N PRO A 549 -12.98 9.95 7.13
CA PRO A 549 -11.74 9.93 6.38
C PRO A 549 -12.09 9.99 4.89
N TYR A 550 -11.45 10.87 4.12
CA TYR A 550 -11.64 10.97 2.68
C TYR A 550 -10.34 11.39 1.99
N ARG A 551 -10.22 11.10 0.70
CA ARG A 551 -9.15 11.63 -0.16
C ARG A 551 -9.72 11.93 -1.54
N ASN A 552 -9.01 12.70 -2.36
CA ASN A 552 -9.43 12.89 -3.75
C ASN A 552 -9.17 11.59 -4.53
N ARG A 553 -10.00 11.27 -5.53
CA ARG A 553 -9.61 10.26 -6.53
C ARG A 553 -8.37 10.74 -7.30
N SER A 554 -7.55 9.81 -7.78
CA SER A 554 -6.24 10.06 -8.40
C SER A 554 -6.25 11.07 -9.54
N GLU A 555 -7.36 11.14 -10.28
CA GLU A 555 -7.51 11.98 -11.47
C GLU A 555 -7.69 13.46 -11.07
N PHE A 556 -8.19 13.73 -9.86
CA PHE A 556 -8.46 15.07 -9.35
C PHE A 556 -7.35 15.64 -8.46
N VAL A 557 -6.28 14.87 -8.25
CA VAL A 557 -5.15 15.30 -7.42
C VAL A 557 -4.39 16.43 -8.10
N ARG A 558 -4.37 17.59 -7.43
CA ARG A 558 -3.55 18.73 -7.87
C ARG A 558 -2.16 18.64 -7.25
N PRO A 559 -1.08 18.68 -8.06
CA PRO A 559 0.27 18.71 -7.53
C PRO A 559 0.49 20.01 -6.76
N HIS A 560 1.25 19.94 -5.67
CA HIS A 560 1.64 21.12 -4.90
C HIS A 560 2.62 21.97 -5.73
N ASP A 561 2.55 23.30 -5.62
CA ASP A 561 3.43 24.26 -6.32
C ASP A 561 4.95 24.08 -6.03
N LYS A 562 5.28 23.36 -4.97
CA LYS A 562 6.65 23.09 -4.49
C LYS A 562 7.03 21.61 -4.62
N TYR A 563 6.34 20.89 -5.50
CA TYR A 563 6.55 19.47 -5.74
C TYR A 563 7.58 19.23 -6.85
N ASN A 564 8.60 18.42 -6.58
CA ASN A 564 9.59 18.00 -7.57
C ASN A 564 10.15 16.61 -7.26
N ILE A 565 9.33 15.61 -7.53
CA ILE A 565 9.64 14.21 -7.21
C ILE A 565 10.93 13.69 -7.84
N ILE A 566 11.34 14.20 -9.00
CA ILE A 566 12.54 13.73 -9.71
C ILE A 566 13.80 14.04 -8.92
N LEU A 567 13.91 15.22 -8.31
CA LEU A 567 15.08 15.53 -7.47
C LEU A 567 15.17 14.57 -6.28
N ALA A 568 14.06 14.29 -5.62
CA ALA A 568 14.02 13.33 -4.52
C ALA A 568 14.33 11.89 -4.98
N LEU A 569 13.86 11.49 -6.16
CA LEU A 569 14.18 10.18 -6.75
C LEU A 569 15.67 10.03 -7.00
N ILE A 570 16.30 11.03 -7.61
CA ILE A 570 17.74 11.05 -7.88
C ILE A 570 18.54 11.01 -6.57
N THR A 571 18.14 11.78 -5.55
CA THR A 571 18.75 11.72 -4.21
C THR A 571 18.68 10.30 -3.65
N THR A 572 17.52 9.64 -3.69
CA THR A 572 17.40 8.28 -3.12
C THR A 572 18.08 7.20 -3.97
N ALA A 573 18.02 7.30 -5.30
CA ALA A 573 18.69 6.40 -6.23
C ALA A 573 20.22 6.47 -6.06
N THR A 574 20.77 7.69 -6.02
CA THR A 574 22.21 7.90 -5.80
C THR A 574 22.64 7.45 -4.41
N ALA A 575 21.81 7.63 -3.38
CA ALA A 575 22.06 7.09 -2.04
C ALA A 575 22.13 5.56 -2.02
N ARG A 576 21.24 4.88 -2.75
CA ARG A 576 21.25 3.42 -2.89
C ARG A 576 22.50 2.94 -3.63
N VAL A 577 22.91 3.63 -4.70
CA VAL A 577 24.13 3.33 -5.45
C VAL A 577 25.39 3.54 -4.59
N MET A 578 25.43 4.60 -3.79
CA MET A 578 26.53 4.86 -2.85
C MET A 578 26.63 3.76 -1.78
N LEU A 579 25.52 3.35 -1.18
CA LEU A 579 25.51 2.22 -0.24
C LEU A 579 25.93 0.91 -0.94
N TYR A 580 25.46 0.69 -2.17
CA TYR A 580 25.80 -0.50 -2.96
C TYR A 580 27.30 -0.62 -3.17
N ASP A 581 28.02 0.47 -3.43
CA ASP A 581 29.48 0.45 -3.57
C ASP A 581 30.17 -0.08 -2.30
N TYR A 582 29.73 0.35 -1.11
CA TYR A 582 30.24 -0.19 0.16
C TYR A 582 29.88 -1.68 0.33
N MET A 583 28.65 -2.05 0.02
CA MET A 583 28.20 -3.45 0.09
C MET A 583 29.01 -4.35 -0.84
N ASP A 584 29.24 -3.93 -2.07
CA ASP A 584 30.00 -4.67 -3.08
C ASP A 584 31.46 -4.87 -2.65
N ARG A 585 32.10 -3.83 -2.09
CA ARG A 585 33.44 -3.95 -1.48
C ARG A 585 33.49 -4.94 -0.32
N ILE A 586 32.46 -4.97 0.53
CA ILE A 586 32.36 -5.95 1.64
C ILE A 586 32.23 -7.37 1.09
N VAL A 587 31.38 -7.58 0.09
CA VAL A 587 31.09 -8.90 -0.47
C VAL A 587 32.28 -9.45 -1.28
N LYS A 588 33.01 -8.60 -2.00
CA LYS A 588 34.21 -8.99 -2.76
C LYS A 588 35.42 -9.31 -1.90
N GLU A 589 35.43 -8.86 -0.64
CA GLU A 589 36.50 -9.16 0.29
C GLU A 589 36.29 -10.55 0.91
N ASN A 590 37.12 -11.53 0.50
CA ASN A 590 37.05 -12.94 0.91
C ASN A 590 37.01 -13.19 2.43
N LYS A 591 37.42 -12.21 3.25
CA LYS A 591 37.44 -12.29 4.72
C LYS A 591 36.31 -11.51 5.40
N CYS A 592 35.32 -11.08 4.63
CA CYS A 592 34.13 -10.39 5.13
C CYS A 592 32.84 -11.12 4.73
N LYS A 593 31.80 -10.98 5.55
CA LYS A 593 30.45 -11.45 5.23
C LYS A 593 29.42 -10.39 5.61
N LEU A 594 28.74 -9.83 4.61
CA LEU A 594 27.65 -8.88 4.84
C LEU A 594 26.45 -9.59 5.48
N LEU A 595 25.94 -9.04 6.59
CA LEU A 595 24.85 -9.62 7.38
C LEU A 595 23.53 -8.89 7.12
N TYR A 596 23.54 -7.56 7.18
CA TYR A 596 22.34 -6.74 7.15
C TYR A 596 22.66 -5.30 6.73
N THR A 597 21.74 -4.63 6.06
CA THR A 597 21.85 -3.19 5.75
C THR A 597 20.59 -2.45 6.16
N ASP A 598 20.74 -1.20 6.59
CA ASP A 598 19.61 -0.28 6.78
C ASP A 598 19.97 1.13 6.34
N THR A 599 19.61 1.47 5.11
CA THR A 599 19.71 2.80 4.49
C THR A 599 21.14 3.34 4.34
N ASP A 600 21.81 3.64 5.42
CA ASP A 600 23.16 4.19 5.55
C ASP A 600 24.12 3.27 6.31
N SER A 601 23.60 2.21 6.95
CA SER A 601 24.38 1.29 7.76
C SER A 601 24.62 -0.07 7.10
N CYS A 602 25.82 -0.62 7.32
CA CYS A 602 26.23 -1.98 6.93
C CYS A 602 26.71 -2.76 8.16
N PHE A 603 26.02 -3.86 8.46
CA PHE A 603 26.44 -4.85 9.46
C PHE A 603 27.15 -5.99 8.75
N PHE A 604 28.39 -6.29 9.14
CA PHE A 604 29.16 -7.37 8.53
C PHE A 604 30.13 -8.01 9.51
N VAL A 605 30.50 -9.25 9.23
CA VAL A 605 31.59 -9.96 9.89
C VAL A 605 32.88 -9.64 9.17
N LYS A 606 33.97 -9.40 9.91
CA LYS A 606 35.33 -9.33 9.35
C LYS A 606 36.33 -10.03 10.25
N LYS A 607 37.49 -10.41 9.69
CA LYS A 607 38.62 -10.94 10.49
C LYS A 607 39.09 -9.89 11.51
N LEU A 608 39.39 -10.35 12.74
CA LEU A 608 39.94 -9.52 13.81
C LEU A 608 41.23 -8.83 13.34
N ASN A 609 41.44 -7.58 13.76
CA ASN A 609 42.58 -6.72 13.39
C ASN A 609 42.75 -6.41 11.89
N LYS A 610 41.83 -6.85 11.02
CA LYS A 610 41.83 -6.44 9.62
C LYS A 610 41.08 -5.11 9.46
N ASN A 611 41.61 -4.20 8.65
CA ASN A 611 40.89 -2.97 8.30
C ASN A 611 39.61 -3.27 7.51
N ALA A 612 38.64 -2.34 7.58
CA ALA A 612 37.46 -2.42 6.74
C ALA A 612 37.86 -2.34 5.24
N PRO A 613 37.09 -2.95 4.31
CA PRO A 613 37.40 -2.98 2.88
C PRO A 613 37.16 -1.63 2.17
N PHE A 614 37.06 -0.55 2.94
CA PHE A 614 36.80 0.80 2.48
C PHE A 614 37.46 1.80 3.43
N ARG A 615 37.61 3.05 2.96
CA ARG A 615 38.16 4.14 3.77
C ARG A 615 37.18 4.48 4.89
N VAL A 616 37.68 4.43 6.12
CA VAL A 616 36.97 4.82 7.33
C VAL A 616 37.34 6.27 7.66
N GLY A 617 36.36 7.08 8.07
CA GLY A 617 36.60 8.47 8.45
C GLY A 617 35.34 9.18 8.93
N ASP A 618 35.53 10.40 9.41
CA ASP A 618 34.52 11.33 9.90
C ASP A 618 34.01 12.31 8.82
N MET A 619 34.55 12.17 7.61
CA MET A 619 34.26 13.01 6.46
C MET A 619 32.92 12.61 5.80
N LEU A 620 32.25 13.59 5.21
CA LEU A 620 30.96 13.45 4.54
C LEU A 620 30.99 12.31 3.49
N GLY A 621 30.06 11.36 3.61
CA GLY A 621 29.97 10.23 2.71
C GLY A 621 30.94 9.08 3.00
N MET A 622 31.90 9.23 3.93
CA MET A 622 32.71 8.10 4.40
C MET A 622 31.95 7.22 5.38
N MET A 623 32.48 6.04 5.66
CA MET A 623 31.94 5.13 6.67
C MET A 623 32.63 5.38 8.02
N SER A 624 31.83 5.61 9.06
CA SER A 624 32.28 5.68 10.47
C SER A 624 31.80 4.47 11.25
N ARG A 625 32.57 4.00 12.23
CA ARG A 625 32.15 2.89 13.10
C ARG A 625 31.09 3.39 14.09
N GLU A 626 29.91 2.76 14.12
CA GLU A 626 28.80 3.23 14.98
C GLU A 626 29.04 2.89 16.46
N TYR A 627 29.65 1.74 16.73
CA TYR A 627 29.90 1.23 18.08
C TYR A 627 31.42 1.06 18.30
N GLU A 628 32.10 2.15 18.66
CA GLU A 628 33.57 2.14 18.87
C GLU A 628 33.94 1.37 20.13
N ASP A 629 33.33 1.71 21.27
CA ASP A 629 33.64 1.12 22.60
C ASP A 629 33.09 -0.29 22.79
N TRP A 630 32.24 -0.76 21.87
CA TRP A 630 31.53 -2.03 21.99
C TRP A 630 31.91 -3.00 20.86
N SER A 631 31.86 -4.28 21.19
CA SER A 631 31.99 -5.39 20.25
C SER A 631 30.64 -6.09 20.11
N ILE A 632 30.14 -6.27 18.89
CA ILE A 632 28.92 -7.04 18.66
C ILE A 632 29.29 -8.52 18.66
N VAL A 633 28.68 -9.29 19.56
CA VAL A 633 29.01 -10.70 19.79
C VAL A 633 27.98 -11.62 19.14
N ALA A 634 26.71 -11.20 19.14
CA ALA A 634 25.65 -11.92 18.46
C ALA A 634 24.69 -10.94 17.77
N PHE A 635 24.21 -11.32 16.59
CA PHE A 635 23.28 -10.55 15.77
C PHE A 635 22.20 -11.48 15.20
N TYR A 636 20.94 -11.13 15.43
CA TYR A 636 19.76 -11.85 14.96
C TYR A 636 18.82 -10.87 14.25
N THR A 637 18.21 -11.28 13.13
CA THR A 637 17.26 -10.46 12.40
C THR A 637 16.06 -11.28 11.93
N GLY A 638 14.87 -10.73 12.13
CA GLY A 638 13.59 -11.29 11.67
C GLY A 638 13.11 -10.69 10.35
N GLY A 639 13.80 -9.66 9.83
CA GLY A 639 13.39 -8.93 8.64
C GLY A 639 13.86 -7.48 8.63
N CYS A 640 13.32 -6.70 7.67
CA CYS A 640 13.63 -5.28 7.54
C CYS A 640 13.22 -4.50 8.81
N LYS A 641 14.19 -3.81 9.40
CA LYS A 641 14.08 -3.00 10.63
C LYS A 641 13.63 -3.79 11.86
N GLN A 642 14.02 -5.06 11.88
CA GLN A 642 13.75 -6.01 12.96
C GLN A 642 15.02 -6.80 13.25
N TYR A 643 15.81 -6.34 14.22
CA TYR A 643 17.04 -7.00 14.63
C TYR A 643 17.33 -6.83 16.11
N ALA A 644 18.04 -7.81 16.67
CA ALA A 644 18.50 -7.83 18.03
C ALA A 644 20.01 -8.14 18.05
N MET A 645 20.76 -7.46 18.91
CA MET A 645 22.19 -7.66 19.07
C MET A 645 22.60 -7.74 20.54
N LYS A 646 23.56 -8.61 20.80
CA LYS A 646 24.28 -8.71 22.07
C LYS A 646 25.65 -8.07 21.88
N MET A 647 25.99 -7.14 22.75
CA MET A 647 27.22 -6.37 22.69
C MET A 647 28.01 -6.55 23.98
N LYS A 648 29.34 -6.55 23.86
CA LYS A 648 30.28 -6.57 24.98
C LYS A 648 31.19 -5.35 24.91
N HIS A 649 31.26 -4.59 26.00
CA HIS A 649 32.16 -3.45 26.11
C HIS A 649 33.63 -3.92 26.00
N ARG A 650 34.46 -3.21 25.25
CA ARG A 650 35.83 -3.65 24.94
C ARG A 650 36.75 -3.64 26.17
N GLU A 651 36.59 -2.65 27.04
CA GLU A 651 37.42 -2.50 28.25
C GLU A 651 36.80 -3.16 29.48
N SER A 652 35.62 -2.69 29.93
CA SER A 652 34.95 -3.20 31.14
C SER A 652 34.40 -4.64 31.02
N GLY A 653 34.20 -5.15 29.80
CA GLY A 653 33.57 -6.44 29.57
C GLY A 653 32.06 -6.49 29.83
N GLU A 654 31.43 -5.35 30.14
CA GLU A 654 29.98 -5.22 30.36
C GLU A 654 29.17 -5.72 29.17
N ILE A 655 28.04 -6.39 29.43
CA ILE A 655 27.14 -6.91 28.39
C ILE A 655 25.92 -6.00 28.24
N LYS A 656 25.63 -5.60 27.00
CA LYS A 656 24.47 -4.81 26.62
C LYS A 656 23.65 -5.51 25.54
N TYR A 657 22.32 -5.46 25.65
CA TYR A 657 21.41 -5.96 24.63
C TYR A 657 20.71 -4.80 23.94
N ILE A 658 20.63 -4.83 22.61
CA ILE A 658 19.88 -3.85 21.80
C ILE A 658 18.87 -4.60 20.96
N ILE A 659 17.63 -4.14 20.99
CA ILE A 659 16.55 -4.63 20.14
C ILE A 659 16.00 -3.44 19.36
N LYS A 660 16.00 -3.54 18.04
CA LYS A 660 15.35 -2.58 17.16
C LYS A 660 14.25 -3.31 16.40
N CYS A 661 13.01 -3.05 16.79
CA CYS A 661 11.85 -3.61 16.11
C CYS A 661 10.85 -2.52 15.71
N ARG A 662 10.72 -2.28 14.40
CA ARG A 662 9.73 -1.33 13.88
C ARG A 662 8.30 -1.84 14.07
N GLY A 663 7.47 -1.05 14.75
CA GLY A 663 6.04 -1.32 14.94
C GLY A 663 5.69 -2.04 16.24
N CYS A 664 6.67 -2.25 17.13
CA CYS A 664 6.46 -2.62 18.52
C CYS A 664 6.56 -1.36 19.39
N TRP A 665 5.61 -1.22 20.31
CA TRP A 665 5.69 -0.28 21.42
C TRP A 665 6.18 -1.06 22.64
N ASP A 666 6.78 -0.38 23.61
CA ASP A 666 6.96 -0.94 24.95
C ASP A 666 5.56 -1.12 25.56
N SER A 667 4.88 -2.23 25.22
CA SER A 667 3.69 -2.63 25.96
C SER A 667 4.15 -3.01 27.36
N VAL A 668 3.60 -2.30 28.36
CA VAL A 668 3.91 -2.48 29.79
C VAL A 668 3.78 -3.94 30.24
N ASP A 669 3.03 -4.77 29.51
CA ASP A 669 2.68 -6.15 29.90
C ASP A 669 3.65 -7.26 29.44
N SER A 670 4.62 -7.00 28.54
CA SER A 670 5.78 -7.90 28.29
C SER A 670 6.71 -7.30 27.21
N PRO A 671 7.80 -6.60 27.55
CA PRO A 671 8.77 -6.16 26.55
C PRO A 671 9.43 -7.38 25.91
N LEU A 672 9.43 -7.43 24.57
CA LEU A 672 10.12 -8.44 23.79
C LEU A 672 11.61 -8.41 24.14
N ASP A 673 12.10 -9.43 24.87
CA ASP A 673 13.50 -9.53 25.25
C ASP A 673 14.37 -10.17 24.16
N PHE A 674 15.69 -10.05 24.31
CA PHE A 674 16.66 -10.53 23.31
C PHE A 674 16.57 -12.05 23.09
N ASN A 675 16.36 -12.82 24.17
CA ASN A 675 16.29 -14.26 24.10
C ASN A 675 14.98 -14.72 23.46
N GLN A 676 13.88 -14.03 23.71
CA GLN A 676 12.61 -14.24 23.01
C GLN A 676 12.77 -13.99 21.52
N PHE A 677 13.32 -12.83 21.12
CA PHE A 677 13.56 -12.51 19.71
C PHE A 677 14.50 -13.52 19.05
N ARG A 678 15.60 -13.88 19.73
CA ARG A 678 16.52 -14.93 19.29
C ARG A 678 15.77 -16.24 19.03
N ARG A 679 14.98 -16.72 19.99
CA ARG A 679 14.21 -17.97 19.85
C ARG A 679 13.28 -17.91 18.63
N MET A 680 12.59 -16.79 18.42
CA MET A 680 11.71 -16.60 17.25
C MET A 680 12.48 -16.66 15.92
N VAL A 681 13.70 -16.10 15.86
CA VAL A 681 14.55 -16.16 14.67
C VAL A 681 15.13 -17.57 14.48
N GLU A 682 15.48 -18.25 15.57
CA GLU A 682 16.04 -19.61 15.53
C GLU A 682 14.99 -20.67 15.17
N SER A 683 13.74 -20.51 15.62
CA SER A 683 12.59 -21.38 15.29
C SER A 683 12.00 -21.14 13.89
N TYR A 684 12.49 -20.13 13.18
CA TYR A 684 12.03 -19.82 11.82
C TYR A 684 12.33 -20.98 10.85
N GLY A 685 11.27 -21.60 10.32
CA GLY A 685 11.32 -22.74 9.40
C GLY A 685 10.93 -24.11 10.00
N ASP A 686 10.66 -24.19 11.31
CA ASP A 686 10.23 -25.41 12.03
C ASP A 686 8.70 -25.39 12.30
N ASP A 687 7.89 -25.08 11.27
CA ASP A 687 6.42 -24.94 11.30
C ASP A 687 5.87 -23.67 12.00
N GLN A 688 6.72 -22.69 12.34
CA GLN A 688 6.30 -21.36 12.80
C GLN A 688 6.36 -20.33 11.68
N ASP A 689 5.32 -19.49 11.59
CA ASP A 689 5.26 -18.29 10.77
C ASP A 689 6.51 -17.39 10.97
N PRO A 690 6.82 -16.45 10.06
CA PRO A 690 7.83 -15.42 10.31
C PRO A 690 7.66 -14.76 11.67
N VAL A 691 8.68 -14.02 12.14
CA VAL A 691 8.62 -13.24 13.39
C VAL A 691 7.50 -12.19 13.29
N VAL A 692 6.25 -12.62 13.48
CA VAL A 692 5.04 -11.82 13.47
C VAL A 692 4.85 -11.38 14.90
N LEU A 693 5.42 -10.22 15.20
CA LEU A 693 5.14 -9.57 16.46
C LEU A 693 3.69 -9.12 16.41
N LYS A 694 2.87 -9.71 17.30
CA LYS A 694 1.50 -9.27 17.52
C LYS A 694 1.57 -7.80 17.90
N ARG A 695 1.18 -6.93 16.97
CA ARG A 695 1.09 -5.52 17.24
C ARG A 695 -0.13 -5.32 18.12
N THR A 696 0.08 -5.05 19.40
CA THR A 696 -0.90 -4.34 20.22
C THR A 696 -0.84 -2.88 19.79
N HIS A 697 -1.30 -2.60 18.58
CA HIS A 697 -1.66 -1.23 18.31
C HIS A 697 -2.77 -0.88 19.29
N PHE A 698 -2.69 0.31 19.91
CA PHE A 698 -3.91 1.09 20.13
C PHE A 698 -4.41 1.47 18.73
N GLN A 699 -4.91 0.47 18.01
CA GLN A 699 -5.70 0.65 16.81
C GLN A 699 -7.10 0.75 17.37
N PRO A 700 -7.80 1.87 17.17
CA PRO A 700 -9.23 1.81 17.32
C PRO A 700 -9.69 0.70 16.33
N SER A 701 -10.45 -0.25 16.87
CA SER A 701 -10.68 -1.58 16.30
C SER A 701 -11.54 -1.52 15.03
N TRP A 702 -10.97 -1.14 13.88
CA TRP A 702 -11.82 -0.74 12.73
C TRP A 702 -11.61 -1.51 11.42
N ARG A 703 -10.88 -2.62 11.42
CA ARG A 703 -10.88 -3.56 10.27
C ARG A 703 -11.75 -4.80 10.47
N GLN A 704 -12.59 -4.83 11.50
CA GLN A 704 -13.50 -5.95 11.69
C GLN A 704 -14.92 -5.73 11.16
N GLU A 705 -15.41 -4.51 10.95
CA GLU A 705 -16.83 -4.33 10.59
C GLU A 705 -17.07 -3.01 9.84
N THR A 706 -16.68 -2.89 8.56
CA THR A 706 -16.82 -1.57 7.88
C THR A 706 -17.51 -1.54 6.53
N THR A 707 -17.92 -2.67 5.96
CA THR A 707 -18.92 -2.64 4.88
C THR A 707 -20.35 -2.76 5.43
N ALA A 708 -20.57 -3.62 6.43
CA ALA A 708 -21.91 -3.86 6.99
C ALA A 708 -22.47 -2.63 7.76
N CYS A 709 -21.63 -1.91 8.52
CA CYS A 709 -22.10 -0.88 9.45
C CYS A 709 -22.46 0.47 8.79
N ILE A 710 -21.94 0.75 7.59
CA ILE A 710 -22.30 1.96 6.80
C ILE A 710 -23.61 1.74 6.03
N LEU A 711 -23.84 0.52 5.55
CA LEU A 711 -25.07 0.13 4.85
C LEU A 711 -26.27 -0.01 5.79
N GLU A 712 -26.04 -0.44 7.04
CA GLU A 712 -27.08 -0.50 8.08
C GLU A 712 -27.59 0.88 8.53
N ARG A 713 -26.77 1.94 8.41
CA ARG A 713 -27.16 3.30 8.86
C ARG A 713 -27.81 4.18 7.80
N LEU A 714 -27.65 3.85 6.51
CA LEU A 714 -28.19 4.67 5.42
C LEU A 714 -29.46 4.11 4.78
N HIS A 715 -29.98 2.96 5.21
CA HIS A 715 -31.11 2.27 4.53
C HIS A 715 -30.91 2.09 3.00
N LEU A 716 -29.68 2.22 2.51
CA LEU A 716 -29.32 2.13 1.11
C LEU A 716 -28.58 0.82 0.88
N ASN A 717 -29.31 -0.29 1.02
CA ASN A 717 -28.98 -1.53 0.33
C ASN A 717 -30.19 -2.46 0.31
N HIS A 718 -31.12 -2.16 -0.58
CA HIS A 718 -31.87 -3.18 -1.28
C HIS A 718 -32.11 -2.68 -2.70
N GLU A 719 -31.13 -2.85 -3.60
CA GLU A 719 -31.54 -3.31 -4.92
C GLU A 719 -32.08 -4.73 -4.72
N ALA A 720 -33.36 -4.79 -4.35
CA ALA A 720 -34.12 -6.01 -4.39
C ALA A 720 -34.07 -6.50 -5.83
N LYS A 721 -33.55 -7.71 -6.06
CA LYS A 721 -33.98 -8.48 -7.23
C LYS A 721 -35.51 -8.52 -7.14
N SER A 722 -36.19 -7.80 -8.03
CA SER A 722 -37.63 -7.84 -8.13
C SER A 722 -38.01 -9.21 -8.70
N TYR A 723 -38.49 -10.10 -7.83
CA TYR A 723 -39.16 -11.31 -8.29
C TYR A 723 -40.65 -10.96 -8.48
N PRO A 724 -41.29 -11.39 -9.57
CA PRO A 724 -42.72 -11.15 -9.77
C PRO A 724 -43.55 -11.71 -8.59
N PRO A 725 -44.64 -11.04 -8.17
CA PRO A 725 -45.41 -11.42 -6.98
C PRO A 725 -45.90 -12.88 -6.98
N GLU A 726 -46.20 -13.40 -8.16
CA GLU A 726 -46.66 -14.78 -8.41
C GLU A 726 -45.57 -15.83 -8.09
N GLU A 727 -44.30 -15.50 -8.32
CA GLU A 727 -43.18 -16.39 -7.97
C GLU A 727 -42.96 -16.47 -6.45
N ILE A 728 -43.47 -15.50 -5.68
CA ILE A 728 -43.18 -15.42 -4.25
C ILE A 728 -44.29 -16.03 -3.37
N LEU A 729 -45.57 -15.81 -3.71
CA LEU A 729 -46.73 -16.13 -2.86
C LEU A 729 -47.16 -17.61 -2.89
N GLY A 730 -46.75 -18.38 -3.90
CA GLY A 730 -47.26 -19.74 -4.13
C GLY A 730 -48.59 -19.77 -4.88
N ASP A 731 -49.02 -20.96 -5.31
CA ASP A 731 -50.30 -21.13 -6.01
C ASP A 731 -51.46 -21.00 -5.01
N GLN A 732 -52.35 -20.04 -5.21
CA GLN A 732 -53.54 -19.87 -4.37
C GLN A 732 -54.64 -20.84 -4.79
N GLN A 733 -55.05 -21.73 -3.88
CA GLN A 733 -56.16 -22.67 -4.09
C GLN A 733 -57.14 -22.57 -2.93
N GLN A 734 -58.37 -22.09 -3.16
CA GLN A 734 -59.45 -22.08 -2.16
C GLN A 734 -59.00 -21.54 -0.77
N ASN A 735 -58.30 -20.39 -0.75
CA ASN A 735 -57.77 -19.75 0.47
C ASN A 735 -56.63 -20.51 1.17
N ILE A 736 -55.99 -21.45 0.47
CA ILE A 736 -54.75 -22.13 0.87
C ILE A 736 -53.63 -21.67 -0.07
N PHE A 737 -52.53 -21.18 0.51
CA PHE A 737 -51.31 -20.78 -0.18
C PHE A 737 -50.31 -21.94 -0.16
N VAL A 738 -50.08 -22.53 -1.33
CA VAL A 738 -49.22 -23.72 -1.48
C VAL A 738 -47.89 -23.34 -2.13
N PHE A 739 -46.78 -23.69 -1.50
CA PHE A 739 -45.44 -23.57 -2.08
C PHE A 739 -44.70 -24.91 -2.07
N TYR A 740 -43.84 -25.17 -3.06
CA TYR A 740 -43.23 -26.50 -3.22
C TYR A 740 -41.79 -26.48 -3.77
N SER A 741 -41.24 -25.30 -4.01
CA SER A 741 -39.89 -25.15 -4.56
C SER A 741 -39.19 -23.91 -4.03
N GLN A 742 -37.87 -23.88 -4.17
CA GLN A 742 -37.02 -22.74 -3.80
C GLN A 742 -37.27 -21.47 -4.62
N ARG A 743 -38.19 -21.50 -5.60
CA ARG A 743 -38.65 -20.31 -6.32
C ARG A 743 -39.59 -19.45 -5.48
N PHE A 744 -40.29 -20.06 -4.52
CA PHE A 744 -41.26 -19.38 -3.67
C PHE A 744 -40.62 -18.77 -2.44
N GLY A 745 -40.93 -17.50 -2.14
CA GLY A 745 -40.32 -16.76 -1.04
C GLY A 745 -40.64 -17.33 0.34
N PHE A 746 -41.71 -18.13 0.47
CA PHE A 746 -42.06 -18.85 1.69
C PHE A 746 -41.17 -20.09 1.94
N ASP A 747 -40.45 -20.59 0.93
CA ASP A 747 -39.54 -21.71 1.08
C ASP A 747 -38.26 -21.30 1.83
N ASN A 748 -37.80 -22.14 2.75
CA ASN A 748 -36.59 -21.90 3.55
C ASN A 748 -35.30 -21.91 2.71
N ARG A 749 -35.32 -22.49 1.51
CA ARG A 749 -34.21 -22.51 0.55
C ARG A 749 -34.21 -21.31 -0.40
N PHE A 750 -35.28 -20.51 -0.39
CA PHE A 750 -35.34 -19.28 -1.17
C PHE A 750 -34.23 -18.32 -0.74
N ARG A 751 -33.54 -17.75 -1.72
CA ARG A 751 -32.43 -16.83 -1.49
C ARG A 751 -32.96 -15.46 -1.06
N ALA A 752 -32.81 -15.16 0.22
CA ALA A 752 -33.12 -13.87 0.81
C ALA A 752 -32.07 -13.61 1.89
N ASN A 753 -31.35 -12.50 1.74
CA ASN A 753 -30.32 -12.15 2.71
C ASN A 753 -30.98 -11.64 4.00
N PHE A 754 -30.51 -12.12 5.14
CA PHE A 754 -30.89 -11.59 6.46
C PHE A 754 -29.72 -11.76 7.43
N THR A 755 -29.64 -10.86 8.40
CA THR A 755 -28.60 -10.83 9.42
C THR A 755 -29.14 -11.33 10.75
N LEU A 756 -28.46 -12.30 11.36
CA LEU A 756 -28.83 -12.86 12.65
C LEU A 756 -27.55 -13.24 13.42
N LEU A 757 -27.48 -12.93 14.72
CA LEU A 757 -26.29 -13.19 15.55
C LEU A 757 -24.99 -12.57 14.96
N GLY A 758 -25.09 -11.36 14.40
CA GLY A 758 -23.95 -10.63 13.82
C GLY A 758 -23.41 -11.22 12.51
N ARG A 759 -24.19 -12.08 11.82
CA ARG A 759 -23.79 -12.71 10.56
C ARG A 759 -24.91 -12.65 9.53
N THR A 760 -24.57 -12.40 8.27
CA THR A 760 -25.51 -12.43 7.15
C THR A 760 -25.59 -13.83 6.55
N PHE A 761 -26.82 -14.33 6.40
CA PHE A 761 -27.12 -15.62 5.77
C PHE A 761 -27.86 -15.38 4.45
N SER A 762 -27.54 -16.19 3.45
CA SER A 762 -28.14 -16.13 2.11
C SER A 762 -29.51 -16.82 2.00
N SER A 763 -29.85 -17.68 2.96
CA SER A 763 -31.13 -18.39 3.06
C SER A 763 -31.34 -18.94 4.47
N ILE A 764 -32.58 -19.32 4.82
CA ILE A 764 -32.86 -19.98 6.10
C ILE A 764 -32.17 -21.34 6.17
N GLU A 765 -32.05 -22.07 5.06
CA GLU A 765 -31.31 -23.34 5.00
C GLU A 765 -29.84 -23.14 5.44
N GLN A 766 -29.17 -22.06 5.02
CA GLN A 766 -27.80 -21.76 5.43
C GLN A 766 -27.71 -21.51 6.94
N TYR A 767 -28.58 -20.66 7.47
CA TYR A 767 -28.67 -20.39 8.91
C TYR A 767 -28.98 -21.66 9.72
N PHE A 768 -29.95 -22.44 9.28
CA PHE A 768 -30.45 -23.63 9.98
C PHE A 768 -29.36 -24.69 10.12
N ILE A 769 -28.61 -24.97 9.05
CA ILE A 769 -27.51 -25.94 9.08
C ILE A 769 -26.29 -25.39 9.82
N TRP A 770 -25.99 -24.09 9.72
CA TRP A 770 -24.94 -23.45 10.51
C TRP A 770 -25.23 -23.53 12.01
N GLN A 771 -26.45 -23.20 12.43
CA GLN A 771 -26.86 -23.26 13.82
C GLN A 771 -26.88 -24.70 14.34
N LYS A 772 -27.27 -25.66 13.49
CA LYS A 772 -27.17 -27.09 13.79
C LYS A 772 -25.72 -27.52 14.06
N ALA A 773 -24.78 -27.12 13.20
CA ALA A 773 -23.36 -27.45 13.40
C ALA A 773 -22.81 -26.83 14.69
N ARG A 774 -23.17 -25.59 14.99
CA ARG A 774 -22.79 -24.92 16.25
C ARG A 774 -23.38 -25.57 17.49
N PHE A 775 -24.64 -26.03 17.42
CA PHE A 775 -25.29 -26.70 18.54
C PHE A 775 -24.54 -27.96 18.97
N PHE A 776 -23.95 -28.69 18.01
CA PHE A 776 -23.11 -29.87 18.28
C PHE A 776 -21.60 -29.57 18.40
N GLY A 777 -21.22 -28.29 18.51
CA GLY A 777 -19.81 -27.89 18.69
C GLY A 777 -18.91 -28.05 17.45
N ASP A 778 -19.46 -28.36 16.27
CA ASP A 778 -18.70 -28.58 15.04
C ASP A 778 -18.46 -27.25 14.30
N LEU A 779 -17.50 -26.47 14.82
CA LEU A 779 -17.15 -25.15 14.28
C LEU A 779 -16.53 -25.21 12.87
N GLU A 780 -15.90 -26.34 12.53
CA GLU A 780 -15.32 -26.59 11.21
C GLU A 780 -16.42 -26.68 10.16
N ILE A 781 -17.43 -27.54 10.39
CA ILE A 781 -18.60 -27.65 9.51
C ILE A 781 -19.41 -26.36 9.50
N ALA A 782 -19.57 -25.69 10.65
CA ALA A 782 -20.24 -24.37 10.69
C ALA A 782 -19.53 -23.36 9.77
N SER A 783 -18.20 -23.34 9.76
CA SER A 783 -17.43 -22.43 8.89
C SER A 783 -17.59 -22.81 7.42
N HIS A 784 -17.56 -24.09 7.07
CA HIS A 784 -17.79 -24.57 5.71
C HIS A 784 -19.20 -24.25 5.17
N VAL A 785 -20.23 -24.27 6.01
CA VAL A 785 -21.60 -23.89 5.62
C VAL A 785 -21.68 -22.43 5.19
N LEU A 786 -20.88 -21.54 5.80
CA LEU A 786 -20.84 -20.12 5.44
C LEU A 786 -20.13 -19.84 4.10
N LEU A 787 -19.32 -20.78 3.61
CA LEU A 787 -18.60 -20.65 2.33
C LEU A 787 -19.46 -20.96 1.10
N SER A 788 -20.68 -21.49 1.28
CA SER A 788 -21.58 -21.83 0.19
C SER A 788 -22.94 -21.17 0.36
N ASP A 789 -23.47 -20.60 -0.71
CA ASP A 789 -24.81 -20.03 -0.81
C ASP A 789 -25.80 -20.98 -1.52
N ASN A 790 -25.37 -22.20 -1.84
CA ASN A 790 -26.16 -23.20 -2.57
C ASN A 790 -26.85 -24.15 -1.56
N PRO A 791 -28.20 -24.15 -1.45
CA PRO A 791 -28.92 -24.97 -0.47
C PRO A 791 -28.64 -26.47 -0.54
N LEU A 792 -28.39 -27.03 -1.73
CA LEU A 792 -28.08 -28.44 -1.91
C LEU A 792 -26.69 -28.78 -1.37
N THR A 793 -25.72 -27.90 -1.62
CA THR A 793 -24.35 -28.03 -1.09
C THR A 793 -24.34 -27.88 0.42
N ILE A 794 -25.04 -26.87 0.96
CA ILE A 794 -25.23 -26.65 2.39
C ILE A 794 -25.82 -27.90 3.07
N ARG A 795 -26.89 -28.46 2.51
CA ARG A 795 -27.54 -29.66 3.05
C ARG A 795 -26.62 -30.88 3.02
N ARG A 796 -25.78 -31.04 1.98
CA ARG A 796 -24.76 -32.11 1.92
C ARG A 796 -23.69 -31.93 2.98
N ILE A 797 -23.23 -30.69 3.21
CA ILE A 797 -22.27 -30.36 4.27
C ILE A 797 -22.89 -30.67 5.65
N GLY A 798 -24.16 -30.31 5.86
CA GLY A 798 -24.88 -30.57 7.11
C GLY A 798 -25.06 -32.05 7.47
N LYS A 799 -24.93 -32.98 6.51
CA LYS A 799 -24.92 -34.42 6.78
C LYS A 799 -23.63 -34.92 7.43
N ARG A 800 -22.56 -34.10 7.42
CA ARG A 800 -21.23 -34.44 7.93
C ARG A 800 -20.96 -33.89 9.33
N ILE A 801 -21.95 -33.27 9.99
CA ILE A 801 -21.83 -32.72 11.34
C ILE A 801 -21.44 -33.86 12.29
N ARG A 802 -20.30 -33.71 12.96
CA ARG A 802 -19.80 -34.67 13.96
C ARG A 802 -20.70 -34.62 15.20
N GLN A 803 -20.83 -35.74 15.90
CA GLN A 803 -21.57 -35.85 17.18
C GLN A 803 -23.06 -35.46 17.10
N TYR A 804 -23.68 -35.60 15.92
CA TYR A 804 -25.10 -35.30 15.75
C TYR A 804 -26.01 -36.23 16.58
N ASN A 805 -26.81 -35.65 17.47
CA ASN A 805 -27.89 -36.33 18.18
C ASN A 805 -29.26 -35.89 17.63
N HIS A 806 -30.06 -36.86 17.18
CA HIS A 806 -31.34 -36.59 16.54
C HIS A 806 -32.38 -36.01 17.52
N ASP A 807 -32.47 -36.54 18.73
CA ASP A 807 -33.52 -36.18 19.69
C ASP A 807 -33.25 -34.82 20.33
N GLU A 808 -31.98 -34.53 20.63
CA GLU A 808 -31.56 -33.21 21.11
C GLU A 808 -31.84 -32.13 20.07
N TRP A 809 -31.54 -32.37 18.79
CA TRP A 809 -31.84 -31.40 17.74
C TRP A 809 -33.35 -31.20 17.57
N ASN A 810 -34.14 -32.27 17.67
CA ASN A 810 -35.59 -32.17 17.54
C ASN A 810 -36.23 -31.33 18.64
N SER A 811 -35.64 -31.28 19.83
CA SER A 811 -36.13 -30.43 20.92
C SER A 811 -35.98 -28.92 20.63
N VAL A 812 -35.06 -28.53 19.73
CA VAL A 812 -34.76 -27.10 19.44
C VAL A 812 -35.02 -26.67 17.99
N ARG A 813 -35.13 -27.59 17.03
CA ARG A 813 -35.17 -27.29 15.59
C ARG A 813 -36.29 -26.34 15.17
N ASN A 814 -37.46 -26.45 15.78
CA ASN A 814 -38.60 -25.58 15.45
C ASN A 814 -38.33 -24.13 15.88
N LYS A 815 -37.75 -23.93 17.06
CA LYS A 815 -37.37 -22.61 17.56
C LYS A 815 -36.26 -21.97 16.71
N VAL A 816 -35.29 -22.77 16.28
CA VAL A 816 -34.25 -22.31 15.34
C VAL A 816 -34.87 -21.90 14.01
N MET A 817 -35.74 -22.74 13.43
CA MET A 817 -36.44 -22.40 12.18
C MET A 817 -37.25 -21.11 12.30
N TYR A 818 -38.03 -20.96 13.39
CA TYR A 818 -38.80 -19.75 13.65
C TYR A 818 -37.93 -18.50 13.73
N THR A 819 -36.79 -18.59 14.42
CA THR A 819 -35.85 -17.46 14.55
C THR A 819 -35.31 -17.03 13.17
N GLY A 820 -35.00 -18.01 12.30
CA GLY A 820 -34.59 -17.74 10.92
C GLY A 820 -35.71 -17.15 10.06
N LEU A 821 -36.95 -17.65 10.21
CA LEU A 821 -38.13 -17.11 9.53
C LEU A 821 -38.40 -15.67 9.96
N TRP A 822 -38.41 -15.41 11.26
CA TRP A 822 -38.59 -14.07 11.81
C TRP A 822 -37.56 -13.10 11.19
N ALA A 823 -36.27 -13.42 11.27
CA ALA A 823 -35.21 -12.57 10.73
C ALA A 823 -35.32 -12.37 9.21
N LYS A 824 -35.62 -13.42 8.44
CA LYS A 824 -35.82 -13.33 6.99
C LYS A 824 -36.97 -12.39 6.64
N PHE A 825 -38.14 -12.58 7.26
CA PHE A 825 -39.34 -11.84 6.88
C PHE A 825 -39.37 -10.42 7.44
N THR A 826 -38.86 -10.16 8.65
CA THR A 826 -38.83 -8.79 9.19
C THR A 826 -37.79 -7.88 8.52
N GLN A 827 -36.72 -8.45 7.98
CA GLN A 827 -35.65 -7.69 7.31
C GLN A 827 -35.86 -7.55 5.79
N ASN A 828 -36.81 -8.28 5.19
CA ASN A 828 -37.09 -8.21 3.75
C ASN A 828 -38.52 -7.68 3.51
N THR A 829 -38.65 -6.37 3.26
CA THR A 829 -39.94 -5.66 3.16
C THR A 829 -40.93 -6.26 2.16
N GLN A 830 -40.45 -6.80 1.02
CA GLN A 830 -41.31 -7.46 0.04
C GLN A 830 -41.93 -8.75 0.60
N LEU A 831 -41.11 -9.62 1.19
CA LEU A 831 -41.56 -10.87 1.82
C LEU A 831 -42.46 -10.61 3.02
N PHE A 832 -42.16 -9.57 3.80
CA PHE A 832 -42.98 -9.08 4.91
C PHE A 832 -44.41 -8.75 4.45
N ASN A 833 -44.53 -7.89 3.44
CA ASN A 833 -45.82 -7.46 2.91
C ASN A 833 -46.60 -8.62 2.29
N GLN A 834 -45.91 -9.55 1.64
CA GLN A 834 -46.54 -10.73 1.04
C GLN A 834 -47.04 -11.73 2.07
N LEU A 835 -46.29 -11.96 3.16
CA LEU A 835 -46.76 -12.77 4.27
C LEU A 835 -48.04 -12.17 4.87
N ARG A 836 -48.11 -10.84 5.02
CA ARG A 836 -49.33 -10.14 5.47
C ARG A 836 -50.48 -10.23 4.48
N ALA A 837 -50.18 -10.15 3.18
CA ALA A 837 -51.18 -10.24 2.11
C ALA A 837 -51.90 -11.60 2.05
N THR A 838 -51.35 -12.65 2.68
CA THR A 838 -52.04 -13.96 2.80
C THR A 838 -53.28 -13.91 3.70
N GLY A 839 -53.51 -12.81 4.44
CA GLY A 839 -54.70 -12.63 5.26
C GLY A 839 -54.87 -13.73 6.30
N ASP A 840 -56.05 -14.35 6.36
CA ASP A 840 -56.34 -15.51 7.21
C ASP A 840 -56.16 -16.86 6.47
N GLY A 841 -55.63 -16.84 5.26
CA GLY A 841 -55.44 -18.06 4.46
C GLY A 841 -54.44 -19.03 5.08
N LEU A 842 -54.63 -20.33 4.83
CA LEU A 842 -53.73 -21.38 5.32
C LEU A 842 -52.45 -21.41 4.48
N ILE A 843 -51.28 -21.46 5.11
CA ILE A 843 -49.99 -21.54 4.42
C ILE A 843 -49.45 -22.97 4.53
N THR A 844 -49.00 -23.57 3.43
CA THR A 844 -48.43 -24.91 3.45
C THR A 844 -47.34 -25.15 2.42
N GLN A 845 -46.34 -25.96 2.81
CA GLN A 845 -45.37 -26.52 1.88
C GLN A 845 -45.89 -27.87 1.35
N ALA A 846 -45.98 -28.04 0.03
CA ALA A 846 -46.31 -29.33 -0.60
C ALA A 846 -45.04 -30.14 -0.89
N SER A 847 -44.84 -31.22 -0.14
CA SER A 847 -43.73 -32.16 -0.33
C SER A 847 -44.07 -33.51 0.29
N THR A 848 -43.67 -34.61 -0.37
CA THR A 848 -43.82 -35.98 0.15
C THR A 848 -42.58 -36.47 0.90
N SER A 849 -41.47 -35.71 0.89
CA SER A 849 -40.19 -36.15 1.43
C SER A 849 -39.85 -35.61 2.83
N GLU A 850 -40.54 -34.56 3.28
CA GLU A 850 -40.24 -33.86 4.54
C GLU A 850 -41.52 -33.68 5.38
N LEU A 851 -42.11 -34.79 5.82
CA LEU A 851 -43.42 -34.83 6.50
C LEU A 851 -43.53 -33.88 7.71
N HIS A 852 -42.44 -33.62 8.44
CA HIS A 852 -42.45 -32.69 9.57
C HIS A 852 -42.66 -31.23 9.13
N TRP A 853 -41.98 -30.78 8.07
CA TRP A 853 -42.05 -29.38 7.64
C TRP A 853 -43.22 -29.11 6.69
N SER A 854 -43.64 -30.12 5.94
CA SER A 854 -44.61 -30.03 4.84
C SER A 854 -45.92 -30.76 5.14
N ASN A 855 -46.90 -30.67 4.24
CA ASN A 855 -48.19 -31.35 4.37
C ASN A 855 -48.19 -32.83 3.94
N GLY A 856 -47.07 -33.37 3.47
CA GLY A 856 -46.98 -34.77 3.03
C GLY A 856 -47.63 -35.09 1.69
N VAL A 857 -48.13 -34.09 0.95
CA VAL A 857 -48.89 -34.28 -0.29
C VAL A 857 -48.09 -33.75 -1.49
N SER A 858 -48.17 -34.46 -2.63
CA SER A 858 -47.53 -34.04 -3.88
C SER A 858 -48.12 -32.71 -4.41
N PRO A 859 -47.29 -31.79 -4.93
CA PRO A 859 -47.72 -30.50 -5.49
C PRO A 859 -48.81 -30.58 -6.59
N LYS A 860 -48.95 -31.74 -7.24
CA LYS A 860 -49.93 -31.97 -8.32
C LYS A 860 -51.21 -32.69 -7.87
N SER A 861 -51.34 -32.97 -6.57
CA SER A 861 -52.45 -33.76 -6.04
C SER A 861 -53.68 -32.90 -5.76
N ALA A 862 -54.87 -33.39 -6.10
CA ALA A 862 -56.13 -32.76 -5.73
C ALA A 862 -56.36 -32.69 -4.20
N ARG A 863 -55.65 -33.53 -3.43
CA ARG A 863 -55.71 -33.58 -1.95
C ARG A 863 -55.18 -32.31 -1.27
N LEU A 864 -54.46 -31.44 -1.99
CA LEU A 864 -53.96 -30.17 -1.44
C LEU A 864 -55.07 -29.22 -0.98
N LYS A 865 -56.27 -29.37 -1.56
CA LYS A 865 -57.43 -28.52 -1.29
C LYS A 865 -58.12 -28.83 0.05
N ASP A 866 -57.81 -29.96 0.66
CA ASP A 866 -58.45 -30.44 1.88
C ASP A 866 -57.39 -30.74 2.96
N PRO A 867 -57.21 -29.85 3.96
CA PRO A 867 -56.26 -30.06 5.06
C PRO A 867 -56.48 -31.35 5.86
N SER A 868 -57.68 -31.94 5.84
CA SER A 868 -57.94 -33.22 6.52
C SER A 868 -57.26 -34.42 5.84
N GLN A 869 -56.81 -34.24 4.60
CA GLN A 869 -56.10 -35.25 3.81
C GLN A 869 -54.57 -35.06 3.80
N TRP A 870 -54.05 -34.15 4.64
CA TRP A 870 -52.61 -33.92 4.76
C TRP A 870 -51.98 -34.99 5.65
N GLU A 871 -50.94 -35.64 5.12
CA GLU A 871 -50.21 -36.74 5.78
C GLU A 871 -49.00 -36.25 6.59
N GLY A 872 -48.66 -34.95 6.47
CA GLY A 872 -47.53 -34.30 7.17
C GLY A 872 -47.97 -33.19 8.13
N ASP A 873 -47.08 -32.82 9.05
CA ASP A 873 -47.36 -31.95 10.20
C ASP A 873 -47.49 -30.46 9.84
N ASN A 874 -47.06 -30.08 8.64
CA ASN A 874 -47.06 -28.70 8.11
C ASN A 874 -46.45 -27.66 9.07
N ILE A 875 -45.39 -28.02 9.80
CA ILE A 875 -44.81 -27.13 10.82
C ILE A 875 -44.29 -25.83 10.20
N LEU A 876 -43.69 -25.86 9.01
CA LEU A 876 -43.19 -24.64 8.36
C LEU A 876 -44.33 -23.65 8.05
N GLY A 877 -45.45 -24.16 7.55
CA GLY A 877 -46.66 -23.37 7.33
C GLY A 877 -47.23 -22.80 8.62
N LYS A 878 -47.30 -23.59 9.69
CA LYS A 878 -47.75 -23.16 11.03
C LYS A 878 -46.87 -22.03 11.58
N LEU A 879 -45.54 -22.16 11.50
CA LEU A 879 -44.59 -21.12 11.94
C LEU A 879 -44.71 -19.83 11.13
N LEU A 880 -44.98 -19.90 9.83
CA LEU A 880 -45.25 -18.73 8.99
C LEU A 880 -46.56 -18.02 9.38
N MET A 881 -47.61 -18.78 9.69
CA MET A 881 -48.89 -18.24 10.16
C MET A 881 -48.78 -17.65 11.57
N GLU A 882 -48.00 -18.26 12.45
CA GLU A 882 -47.65 -17.72 13.77
C GLU A 882 -46.90 -16.39 13.63
N LEU A 883 -45.86 -16.35 12.80
CA LEU A 883 -45.12 -15.12 12.50
C LEU A 883 -46.02 -14.03 11.90
N ARG A 884 -46.94 -14.40 11.00
CA ARG A 884 -47.95 -13.47 10.45
C ARG A 884 -48.83 -12.88 11.54
N SER A 885 -49.30 -13.70 12.47
CA SER A 885 -50.13 -13.26 13.61
C SER A 885 -49.35 -12.29 14.51
N GLU A 886 -48.10 -12.62 14.85
CA GLU A 886 -47.25 -11.74 15.66
C GLU A 886 -46.99 -10.40 14.97
N ILE A 887 -46.64 -10.43 13.68
CA ILE A 887 -46.39 -9.23 12.87
C ILE A 887 -47.62 -8.33 12.80
N ASN A 888 -48.82 -8.90 12.63
CA ASN A 888 -50.06 -8.13 12.55
C ASN A 888 -50.51 -7.58 13.92
N THR A 889 -50.11 -8.21 15.03
CA THR A 889 -50.44 -7.74 16.39
C THR A 889 -49.49 -6.64 16.88
N SER A 890 -48.27 -6.56 16.33
CA SER A 890 -47.21 -5.63 16.74
C SER A 890 -47.35 -4.19 16.20
N ILE A 891 -48.50 -3.80 15.63
CA ILE A 891 -48.77 -2.46 15.07
C ILE A 891 -49.87 -1.76 15.90
N TYR A 892 -49.64 -1.62 17.21
CA TYR A 892 -50.25 -0.60 18.07
C TYR A 892 -49.22 -0.03 19.05
#